data_AF-Q9U2S0-F1
#
_entry.id   AF-Q9U2S0-F1
#
_cell.length_a   1.000
_cell.length_b   1.000
_cell.length_c   1.000
_cell.angle_alpha   90.00
_cell.angle_beta   90.00
_cell.angle_gamma   90.00
#
_symmetry.space_group_name_H-M   'P 1'
#
loop_
_entity.id
_entity.type
_entity.pdbx_description
1 polymer ?
#
loop_
_entity_poly.entity_id
_entity_poly.type
_entity_poly.pdbx_seq_one_letter_code
_entity_poly.pdbx_strand_id
1 'polypeptide(L)'
;MKVLVVFLIALTIQISSHPANFTFVPDVLLSPPAPYFPSKYIDRISTVAQLPKGIQFQAGLMNETIAIDGILNSYRNSDISNFKSENILKLIDDLKATSMGSEQEVLKVESQLIKYNTFIDELKFDGNTLELHGKYKFFDTLRDLAIDVKDSTDNGHRFIVDMLEYIGEMLQWLEEGLNVPFNITERTMSPQFLLEKLGSIMLKVSSVRHVEYLEGMNKSIESTFKPLREMFKLMNDRNEIHMLETDEKGDILSSSILQMVKLSKKRNDSEEDVQRVTKLKNDAQREFPRVDSKRLGDPWLGRILRANRTLLNQLADSFKPLQIAHKMLEKFDEELAAISGNSLISDGFEHLKNLLSSVPLDIENSADVLKKLEACYRLHPAVSPDKVYVEFLRNVTLFSNYLDNVIDRFTFEKKFNKFLDSNSLQLLKNNQSFVNETLKRFLETKSVPKFLITVNELRDRIKAIDYKEIFIFQNLSKAIEEKLKSQEFKDKISSELEVHNCLKKLKNNSEAVIRMVPLIQAFMRADLQNVQQIAPLVSKFSHELSTVKTIPEKMREVASPVTLRMNEMSQMLNQTDEIGISQSVVQSVYSLVDLEPLISQVKGHEDISSLETAISQAKAYISRIDVWRAKSLKGYTNPLKNLTAEIPDIDIIPIEKALRAMDPASPFLEKIAALDFILSKHNTILQWAPFKFGVLQEFLEIVLLLKRDAFE
;
A
#
# COMPACT_ATOMS: atom_id res chain seq x y z
N MET A 1 -39.55 70.57 33.26
CA MET A 1 -38.33 71.28 33.69
C MET A 1 -37.05 70.86 32.96
N LYS A 2 -36.95 69.65 32.37
CA LYS A 2 -35.82 69.23 31.51
C LYS A 2 -35.91 69.63 30.02
N VAL A 3 -37.05 70.20 29.58
CA VAL A 3 -37.27 70.63 28.18
C VAL A 3 -36.79 72.08 27.92
N LEU A 4 -36.59 72.89 28.97
CA LEU A 4 -36.16 74.30 28.79
C LEU A 4 -34.64 74.49 28.66
N VAL A 5 -33.82 73.51 29.07
CA VAL A 5 -32.35 73.64 29.04
C VAL A 5 -31.80 73.37 27.63
N VAL A 6 -32.47 72.55 26.83
CA VAL A 6 -32.09 72.29 25.42
C VAL A 6 -32.37 73.52 24.55
N PHE A 7 -33.44 74.28 24.83
CA PHE A 7 -33.78 75.47 24.07
C PHE A 7 -32.82 76.65 24.27
N LEU A 8 -32.19 76.74 25.45
CA LEU A 8 -31.23 77.81 25.75
C LEU A 8 -29.81 77.56 25.19
N ILE A 9 -29.44 76.30 24.97
CA ILE A 9 -28.17 75.95 24.32
C ILE A 9 -28.29 76.08 22.79
N ALA A 10 -29.49 75.88 22.23
CA ALA A 10 -29.76 76.09 20.81
C ALA A 10 -29.63 77.56 20.37
N LEU A 11 -29.85 78.54 21.27
CA LEU A 11 -29.82 79.96 20.89
C LEU A 11 -28.42 80.61 20.93
N THR A 12 -27.41 79.96 21.50
CA THR A 12 -26.08 80.59 21.68
C THR A 12 -25.00 80.11 20.72
N ILE A 13 -25.32 79.22 19.77
CA ILE A 13 -24.38 78.81 18.70
C ILE A 13 -24.96 79.16 17.32
N GLN A 14 -25.55 80.35 17.21
CA GLN A 14 -25.98 80.95 15.94
C GLN A 14 -25.03 82.07 15.46
N ILE A 15 -23.79 82.06 15.94
CA ILE A 15 -22.75 83.02 15.51
C ILE A 15 -21.50 82.24 15.10
N SER A 16 -21.49 81.75 13.86
CA SER A 16 -20.29 81.63 13.01
C SER A 16 -20.64 80.92 11.69
N SER A 17 -21.70 81.37 11.02
CA SER A 17 -21.84 81.21 9.58
C SER A 17 -20.87 82.18 8.89
N HIS A 18 -19.57 81.94 9.01
CA HIS A 18 -18.62 82.43 8.02
C HIS A 18 -18.34 81.24 7.11
N PRO A 19 -18.64 81.32 5.80
CA PRO A 19 -18.14 80.33 4.85
C PRO A 19 -16.62 80.42 4.95
N ALA A 20 -16.00 79.41 5.55
CA ALA A 20 -14.56 79.27 5.50
C ALA A 20 -14.20 79.31 4.02
N ASN A 21 -13.50 80.36 3.60
CA ASN A 21 -12.89 80.42 2.29
C ASN A 21 -11.91 79.25 2.22
N PHE A 22 -12.37 78.14 1.65
CA PHE A 22 -11.60 76.92 1.48
C PHE A 22 -10.51 77.17 0.44
N THR A 23 -9.40 77.77 0.86
CA THR A 23 -8.18 77.79 0.05
C THR A 23 -7.54 76.41 0.16
N PHE A 24 -8.03 75.46 -0.64
CA PHE A 24 -7.16 74.40 -1.10
C PHE A 24 -6.05 75.10 -1.89
N VAL A 25 -4.80 74.97 -1.42
CA VAL A 25 -3.64 75.29 -2.26
C VAL A 25 -3.89 74.55 -3.59
N PRO A 26 -3.96 75.26 -4.73
CA PRO A 26 -4.25 74.60 -5.99
C PRO A 26 -3.14 73.58 -6.20
N ASP A 27 -3.51 72.30 -6.30
CA ASP A 27 -2.66 71.33 -6.98
C ASP A 27 -2.18 72.01 -8.26
N VAL A 28 -0.87 72.03 -8.47
CA VAL A 28 -0.20 72.62 -9.63
C VAL A 28 -0.74 71.95 -10.89
N LEU A 29 -1.88 72.47 -11.38
CA LEU A 29 -2.65 72.01 -12.53
C LEU A 29 -3.34 73.22 -13.20
N LEU A 30 -2.70 74.39 -13.19
CA LEU A 30 -3.10 75.57 -13.98
C LEU A 30 -2.67 75.50 -15.45
N SER A 31 -2.44 74.30 -15.98
CA SER A 31 -2.23 74.06 -17.41
C SER A 31 -3.20 72.96 -17.83
N PRO A 32 -3.95 73.10 -18.94
CA PRO A 32 -4.78 72.01 -19.45
C PRO A 32 -3.83 70.83 -19.74
N PRO A 33 -3.92 69.71 -19.01
CA PRO A 33 -2.89 68.72 -19.15
C PRO A 33 -3.13 67.89 -20.40
N ALA A 34 -2.03 67.58 -21.09
CA ALA A 34 -1.91 66.61 -22.16
C ALA A 34 -2.69 65.30 -21.87
N PRO A 35 -3.07 64.50 -22.88
CA PRO A 35 -4.07 63.43 -22.77
C PRO A 35 -3.72 62.20 -21.90
N TYR A 36 -2.81 62.33 -20.92
CA TYR A 36 -2.35 61.28 -20.00
C TYR A 36 -3.00 61.34 -18.60
N PHE A 37 -4.31 61.61 -18.51
CA PHE A 37 -5.13 61.35 -17.32
C PHE A 37 -5.84 59.97 -17.21
N PRO A 38 -5.69 58.98 -18.13
CA PRO A 38 -6.46 57.73 -18.02
C PRO A 38 -6.28 57.02 -16.67
N SER A 39 -5.04 56.82 -16.19
CA SER A 39 -4.75 56.03 -14.98
C SER A 39 -5.38 56.64 -13.72
N LYS A 40 -5.39 57.97 -13.60
CA LYS A 40 -6.01 58.64 -12.44
C LYS A 40 -7.52 58.45 -12.37
N TYR A 41 -8.20 58.37 -13.52
CA TYR A 41 -9.65 58.14 -13.55
C TYR A 41 -10.00 56.77 -12.98
N ILE A 42 -9.32 55.73 -13.49
CA ILE A 42 -9.55 54.37 -13.04
C ILE A 42 -9.09 54.15 -11.59
N ASP A 43 -7.97 54.74 -11.17
CA ASP A 43 -7.51 54.68 -9.78
C ASP A 43 -8.53 55.27 -8.80
N ARG A 44 -9.18 56.38 -9.17
CA ARG A 44 -10.20 57.04 -8.35
C ARG A 44 -11.50 56.26 -8.32
N ILE A 45 -11.95 55.73 -9.46
CA ILE A 45 -13.10 54.82 -9.49
C ILE A 45 -12.83 53.58 -8.64
N SER A 46 -11.64 52.98 -8.77
CA SER A 46 -11.21 51.82 -7.99
C SER A 46 -11.23 52.09 -6.49
N THR A 47 -10.65 53.23 -6.07
CA THR A 47 -10.66 53.67 -4.67
C THR A 47 -12.09 53.80 -4.13
N VAL A 48 -12.98 54.45 -4.88
CA VAL A 48 -14.37 54.67 -4.45
C VAL A 48 -15.18 53.37 -4.47
N ALA A 49 -14.95 52.50 -5.44
CA ALA A 49 -15.65 51.23 -5.59
C ALA A 49 -15.33 50.20 -4.50
N GLN A 50 -14.17 50.33 -3.86
CA GLN A 50 -13.79 49.52 -2.72
C GLN A 50 -14.51 49.95 -1.43
N LEU A 51 -15.00 51.20 -1.35
CA LEU A 51 -15.58 51.73 -0.11
C LEU A 51 -16.81 50.95 0.35
N PRO A 52 -17.85 50.69 -0.48
CA PRO A 52 -19.02 49.99 0.01
C PRO A 52 -18.73 48.58 0.53
N LYS A 53 -17.96 47.80 -0.25
CA LYS A 53 -17.54 46.45 0.13
C LYS A 53 -16.73 46.47 1.42
N GLY A 54 -15.80 47.42 1.54
CA GLY A 54 -15.00 47.60 2.76
C GLY A 54 -15.84 47.97 3.98
N ILE A 55 -16.84 48.85 3.82
CA ILE A 55 -17.74 49.28 4.90
C ILE A 55 -18.65 48.14 5.34
N GLN A 56 -19.33 47.47 4.41
CA GLN A 56 -20.22 46.35 4.69
C GLN A 56 -19.45 45.19 5.33
N PHE A 57 -18.25 44.87 4.83
CA PHE A 57 -17.41 43.82 5.40
C PHE A 57 -16.92 44.19 6.81
N GLN A 58 -16.47 45.44 7.01
CA GLN A 58 -16.08 45.93 8.34
C GLN A 58 -17.24 45.89 9.33
N ALA A 59 -18.42 46.40 8.94
CA ALA A 59 -19.61 46.39 9.76
C ALA A 59 -20.04 44.96 10.09
N GLY A 60 -20.01 44.06 9.10
CA GLY A 60 -20.41 42.68 9.27
C GLY A 60 -19.48 41.90 10.20
N LEU A 61 -18.16 42.13 10.12
CA LEU A 61 -17.20 41.56 11.06
C LEU A 61 -17.39 42.11 12.48
N MET A 62 -17.52 43.44 12.64
CA MET A 62 -17.63 44.08 13.95
C MET A 62 -18.93 43.72 14.68
N ASN A 63 -20.03 43.63 13.93
CA ASN A 63 -21.35 43.26 14.43
C ASN A 63 -21.59 41.74 14.44
N GLU A 64 -20.58 40.94 14.05
CA GLU A 64 -20.64 39.47 14.00
C GLU A 64 -21.72 38.90 13.07
N THR A 65 -22.25 39.69 12.12
CA THR A 65 -23.14 39.16 11.07
C THR A 65 -22.36 38.41 9.98
N ILE A 66 -21.06 38.70 9.84
CA ILE A 66 -20.11 37.87 9.11
C ILE A 66 -19.31 37.07 10.15
N ALA A 67 -19.56 35.76 10.22
CA ALA A 67 -18.81 34.89 11.11
C ALA A 67 -17.36 34.73 10.63
N ILE A 68 -16.39 34.93 11.54
CA ILE A 68 -14.97 34.65 11.29
C ILE A 68 -14.77 33.21 10.85
N ASP A 69 -15.48 32.25 11.45
CA ASP A 69 -15.42 30.84 11.05
C ASP A 69 -15.87 30.64 9.59
N GLY A 70 -16.86 31.42 9.13
CA GLY A 70 -17.30 31.42 7.73
C GLY A 70 -16.22 31.90 6.76
N ILE A 71 -15.42 32.88 7.17
CA ILE A 71 -14.24 33.36 6.42
C ILE A 71 -13.11 32.31 6.43
N LEU A 72 -13.01 31.56 7.52
CA LEU A 72 -12.01 30.52 7.69
C LEU A 72 -12.37 29.20 7.01
N ASN A 73 -13.64 28.98 6.64
CA ASN A 73 -14.19 27.69 6.18
C ASN A 73 -13.46 27.03 5.00
N SER A 74 -12.63 27.74 4.23
CA SER A 74 -11.67 27.12 3.29
C SER A 74 -10.73 26.12 3.99
N TYR A 75 -10.58 26.25 5.31
CA TYR A 75 -9.87 25.36 6.20
C TYR A 75 -10.89 24.85 7.21
N ARG A 76 -11.11 23.54 7.32
CA ARG A 76 -12.04 22.91 8.29
C ARG A 76 -11.48 23.07 9.73
N ASN A 77 -11.44 24.31 10.20
CA ASN A 77 -10.59 24.86 11.26
C ASN A 77 -11.08 24.65 12.68
N SER A 78 -12.31 24.17 12.92
CA SER A 78 -12.78 24.02 14.30
C SER A 78 -11.93 23.01 15.09
N ASP A 79 -11.36 22.00 14.42
CA ASP A 79 -10.64 20.93 15.12
C ASP A 79 -9.17 21.29 15.39
N ILE A 80 -8.53 22.11 14.54
CA ILE A 80 -7.09 22.40 14.64
C ILE A 80 -6.73 23.29 15.82
N SER A 81 -7.67 24.10 16.34
CA SER A 81 -7.38 24.99 17.49
C SER A 81 -7.04 24.23 18.78
N ASN A 82 -7.39 22.95 18.85
CA ASN A 82 -7.05 22.08 19.99
C ASN A 82 -5.80 21.23 19.72
N PHE A 83 -5.12 21.43 18.59
CA PHE A 83 -3.91 20.69 18.25
C PHE A 83 -2.82 20.89 19.30
N LYS A 84 -2.24 19.78 19.78
CA LYS A 84 -1.11 19.79 20.70
C LYS A 84 0.09 19.09 20.08
N SER A 85 1.14 19.86 19.77
CA SER A 85 2.39 19.29 19.26
C SER A 85 3.10 18.40 20.28
N GLU A 86 2.89 18.62 21.58
CA GLU A 86 3.56 17.90 22.67
C GLU A 86 3.38 16.38 22.59
N ASN A 87 2.17 15.90 22.29
CA ASN A 87 1.88 14.48 22.20
C ASN A 87 2.63 13.80 21.04
N ILE A 88 2.68 14.47 19.89
CA ILE A 88 3.39 13.98 18.69
C ILE A 88 4.91 14.03 18.91
N LEU A 89 5.42 15.14 19.46
CA LEU A 89 6.86 15.29 19.72
C LEU A 89 7.35 14.27 20.76
N LYS A 90 6.58 14.06 21.84
CA LYS A 90 6.88 13.03 22.83
C LYS A 90 6.88 11.63 22.22
N LEU A 91 5.94 11.33 21.32
CA LEU A 91 5.91 10.05 20.60
C LEU A 91 7.12 9.88 19.68
N ILE A 92 7.57 10.93 19.00
CA ILE A 92 8.79 10.92 18.18
C ILE A 92 10.03 10.73 19.05
N ASP A 93 10.10 11.42 20.19
CA ASP A 93 11.22 11.29 21.13
C ASP A 93 11.27 9.88 21.73
N ASP A 94 10.11 9.34 22.11
CA ASP A 94 9.98 7.95 22.56
C ASP A 94 10.46 6.99 21.46
N LEU A 95 10.06 7.20 20.19
CA LEU A 95 10.51 6.38 19.06
C LEU A 95 12.03 6.48 18.85
N LYS A 96 12.63 7.68 18.95
CA LYS A 96 14.08 7.86 18.81
C LYS A 96 14.88 7.29 19.97
N ALA A 97 14.32 7.33 21.17
CA ALA A 97 14.92 6.73 22.36
C ALA A 97 14.80 5.19 22.38
N THR A 98 13.95 4.63 21.52
CA THR A 98 13.72 3.20 21.41
C THR A 98 14.92 2.53 20.72
N SER A 99 15.76 1.87 21.49
CA SER A 99 16.86 1.06 20.96
C SER A 99 16.33 -0.31 20.53
N MET A 100 16.18 -0.51 19.21
CA MET A 100 15.71 -1.77 18.61
C MET A 100 16.86 -2.74 18.22
N GLY A 101 18.06 -2.52 18.75
CA GLY A 101 19.27 -3.24 18.33
C GLY A 101 19.75 -2.86 16.93
N SER A 102 20.76 -3.57 16.40
CA SER A 102 21.22 -3.38 15.03
C SER A 102 20.40 -4.19 14.02
N GLU A 103 20.29 -3.69 12.79
CA GLU A 103 19.56 -4.38 11.71
C GLU A 103 20.14 -5.79 11.45
N GLN A 104 21.46 -5.94 11.59
CA GLN A 104 22.14 -7.24 11.47
C GLN A 104 21.78 -8.22 12.59
N GLU A 105 21.57 -7.75 13.83
CA GLU A 105 21.15 -8.61 14.94
C GLU A 105 19.72 -9.09 14.74
N VAL A 106 18.81 -8.18 14.35
CA VAL A 106 17.41 -8.51 14.05
C VAL A 106 17.34 -9.57 12.93
N LEU A 107 18.11 -9.41 11.85
CA LEU A 107 18.16 -10.35 10.72
C LEU A 107 18.74 -11.72 11.11
N LYS A 108 19.73 -11.77 12.01
CA LYS A 108 20.30 -13.03 12.50
C LYS A 108 19.27 -13.82 13.29
N VAL A 109 18.53 -13.14 14.18
CA VAL A 109 17.47 -13.76 14.98
C VAL A 109 16.31 -14.22 14.08
N GLU A 110 15.91 -13.41 13.09
CA GLU A 110 14.90 -13.78 12.09
C GLU A 110 15.30 -15.04 11.33
N SER A 111 16.51 -15.10 10.79
CA SER A 111 17.03 -16.26 10.05
C SER A 111 16.96 -17.55 10.89
N GLN A 112 17.16 -17.46 12.19
CA GLN A 112 17.05 -18.60 13.11
C GLN A 112 15.59 -18.95 13.42
N LEU A 113 14.72 -17.97 13.66
CA LEU A 113 13.28 -18.21 13.80
C LEU A 113 12.70 -18.91 12.57
N ILE A 114 13.15 -18.53 11.37
CA ILE A 114 12.79 -19.20 10.12
C ILE A 114 13.22 -20.67 10.16
N LYS A 115 14.45 -20.99 10.60
CA LYS A 115 14.89 -22.38 10.75
C LYS A 115 14.02 -23.17 11.72
N TYR A 116 13.69 -22.61 12.88
CA TYR A 116 12.76 -23.24 13.83
C TYR A 116 11.39 -23.46 13.21
N ASN A 117 10.86 -22.48 12.48
CA ASN A 117 9.55 -22.61 11.83
C ASN A 117 9.54 -23.66 10.72
N THR A 118 10.57 -23.69 9.87
CA THR A 118 10.72 -24.74 8.86
C THR A 118 10.75 -26.11 9.52
N PHE A 119 11.49 -26.28 10.61
CA PHE A 119 11.50 -27.53 11.36
C PHE A 119 10.13 -27.87 11.95
N ILE A 120 9.45 -26.90 12.58
CA ILE A 120 8.09 -27.07 13.10
C ILE A 120 7.10 -27.46 12.00
N ASP A 121 7.25 -26.91 10.79
CA ASP A 121 6.44 -27.25 9.62
C ASP A 121 6.71 -28.67 9.10
N GLU A 122 7.92 -29.18 9.27
CA GLU A 122 8.28 -30.57 8.99
C GLU A 122 7.73 -31.54 10.05
N LEU A 123 7.32 -31.06 11.23
CA LEU A 123 6.62 -31.85 12.25
C LEU A 123 5.17 -32.21 11.85
N LYS A 124 4.92 -32.52 10.56
CA LYS A 124 3.66 -33.12 10.08
C LYS A 124 3.39 -34.50 10.68
N PHE A 125 4.37 -35.07 11.35
CA PHE A 125 4.25 -36.32 12.09
C PHE A 125 3.20 -36.16 13.20
N ASP A 126 1.99 -36.71 13.01
CA ASP A 126 0.92 -36.81 14.00
C ASP A 126 1.17 -37.98 14.96
N GLY A 127 2.40 -38.05 15.47
CA GLY A 127 2.93 -39.15 16.25
C GLY A 127 2.43 -39.24 17.68
N ASN A 128 1.11 -39.36 17.91
CA ASN A 128 0.64 -39.69 19.25
C ASN A 128 1.18 -41.05 19.74
N THR A 129 1.74 -41.88 18.86
CA THR A 129 2.64 -42.98 19.18
C THR A 129 3.42 -43.34 17.90
N LEU A 130 4.68 -43.74 18.01
CA LEU A 130 5.39 -44.38 16.89
C LEU A 130 4.80 -45.79 16.67
N GLU A 131 3.60 -45.87 16.09
CA GLU A 131 2.94 -47.14 15.78
C GLU A 131 3.44 -47.70 14.45
N LEU A 132 4.40 -48.61 14.57
CA LEU A 132 4.87 -49.44 13.44
C LEU A 132 3.86 -50.57 13.20
N HIS A 133 2.71 -50.24 12.60
CA HIS A 133 1.68 -51.22 12.27
C HIS A 133 2.25 -52.36 11.44
N GLY A 134 1.95 -53.61 11.82
CA GLY A 134 2.40 -54.79 11.10
C GLY A 134 3.87 -55.20 11.36
N LYS A 135 4.64 -54.49 12.20
CA LYS A 135 6.06 -54.84 12.45
C LYS A 135 6.29 -56.29 12.86
N TYR A 136 5.48 -56.82 13.77
CA TYR A 136 5.66 -58.20 14.26
C TYR A 136 5.27 -59.20 13.19
N LYS A 137 4.18 -58.93 12.46
CA LYS A 137 3.81 -59.72 11.28
C LYS A 137 4.94 -59.73 10.25
N PHE A 138 5.59 -58.60 9.99
CA PHE A 138 6.75 -58.51 9.10
C PHE A 138 7.93 -59.36 9.60
N PHE A 139 8.29 -59.27 10.88
CA PHE A 139 9.39 -60.05 11.46
C PHE A 139 9.11 -61.56 11.43
N ASP A 140 7.87 -61.96 11.73
CA ASP A 140 7.45 -63.37 11.64
C ASP A 140 7.49 -63.84 10.18
N THR A 141 6.98 -63.03 9.25
CA THR A 141 7.02 -63.30 7.80
C THR A 141 8.45 -63.52 7.30
N LEU A 142 9.40 -62.69 7.73
CA LEU A 142 10.82 -62.81 7.38
C LEU A 142 11.47 -64.06 8.01
N ARG A 143 11.04 -64.44 9.22
CA ARG A 143 11.53 -65.65 9.89
C ARG A 143 11.07 -66.90 9.17
N ASP A 144 9.80 -66.96 8.79
CA ASP A 144 9.22 -68.05 8.01
C ASP A 144 9.90 -68.15 6.63
N LEU A 145 10.13 -67.00 5.96
CA LEU A 145 10.89 -66.98 4.70
C LEU A 145 12.28 -67.58 4.86
N ALA A 146 13.00 -67.22 5.92
CA ALA A 146 14.36 -67.71 6.14
C ALA A 146 14.38 -69.22 6.44
N ILE A 147 13.36 -69.76 7.09
CA ILE A 147 13.19 -71.21 7.31
C ILE A 147 12.89 -71.91 5.99
N ASP A 148 11.90 -71.43 5.24
CA ASP A 148 11.52 -71.95 3.94
C ASP A 148 12.71 -71.93 2.96
N VAL A 149 13.47 -70.83 2.95
CA VAL A 149 14.67 -70.67 2.15
C VAL A 149 15.74 -71.65 2.61
N LYS A 150 16.00 -71.81 3.92
CA LYS A 150 17.00 -72.77 4.41
C LYS A 150 16.67 -74.21 4.00
N ASP A 151 15.41 -74.62 4.18
CA ASP A 151 14.93 -75.96 3.84
C ASP A 151 14.96 -76.19 2.31
N SER A 152 14.66 -75.14 1.53
CA SER A 152 14.67 -75.20 0.07
C SER A 152 16.06 -75.02 -0.55
N THR A 153 17.00 -74.30 0.05
CA THR A 153 18.34 -74.09 -0.53
C THR A 153 19.17 -75.36 -0.49
N ASP A 154 19.08 -76.15 0.58
CA ASP A 154 19.92 -77.34 0.75
C ASP A 154 19.56 -78.44 -0.25
N ASN A 155 18.28 -78.60 -0.58
CA ASN A 155 17.82 -79.66 -1.48
C ASN A 155 17.04 -79.17 -2.70
N GLY A 156 16.15 -78.19 -2.55
CA GLY A 156 15.24 -77.73 -3.61
C GLY A 156 15.92 -76.87 -4.69
N HIS A 157 16.68 -75.85 -4.29
CA HIS A 157 17.35 -74.92 -5.19
C HIS A 157 18.41 -75.63 -6.03
N ARG A 158 19.31 -76.36 -5.36
CA ARG A 158 20.30 -77.20 -6.03
C ARG A 158 19.64 -78.22 -6.95
N PHE A 159 18.59 -78.89 -6.50
CA PHE A 159 17.82 -79.80 -7.36
C PHE A 159 17.25 -79.08 -8.60
N ILE A 160 16.67 -77.89 -8.46
CA ILE A 160 16.15 -77.13 -9.62
C ILE A 160 17.28 -76.77 -10.59
N VAL A 161 18.42 -76.26 -10.10
CA VAL A 161 19.57 -75.91 -10.93
C VAL A 161 20.15 -77.14 -11.62
N ASP A 162 20.48 -78.20 -10.87
CA ASP A 162 21.03 -79.46 -11.38
C ASP A 162 20.07 -80.08 -12.43
N MET A 163 18.76 -79.99 -12.19
CA MET A 163 17.75 -80.51 -13.11
C MET A 163 17.58 -79.65 -14.38
N LEU A 164 17.70 -78.32 -14.27
CA LEU A 164 17.69 -77.43 -15.45
C LEU A 164 18.98 -77.60 -16.27
N GLU A 165 20.12 -77.80 -15.61
CA GLU A 165 21.40 -78.13 -16.25
C GLU A 165 21.29 -79.45 -17.01
N TYR A 166 20.74 -80.47 -16.36
CA TYR A 166 20.46 -81.76 -16.96
C TYR A 166 19.50 -81.69 -18.16
N ILE A 167 18.43 -80.88 -18.08
CA ILE A 167 17.58 -80.60 -19.26
C ILE A 167 18.40 -79.92 -20.37
N GLY A 168 19.21 -78.92 -20.02
CA GLY A 168 20.04 -78.20 -20.98
C GLY A 168 20.94 -79.14 -21.76
N GLU A 169 21.65 -80.04 -21.08
CA GLU A 169 22.48 -81.08 -21.69
C GLU A 169 21.67 -82.01 -22.61
N MET A 170 20.49 -82.45 -22.16
CA MET A 170 19.61 -83.29 -22.99
C MET A 170 19.08 -82.57 -24.23
N LEU A 171 18.71 -81.29 -24.12
CA LEU A 171 18.24 -80.48 -25.25
C LEU A 171 19.37 -80.21 -26.25
N GLN A 172 20.59 -79.98 -25.76
CA GLN A 172 21.77 -79.87 -26.61
C GLN A 172 22.03 -81.19 -27.34
N TRP A 173 21.94 -82.32 -26.63
CA TRP A 173 22.06 -83.64 -27.26
C TRP A 173 21.00 -83.88 -28.33
N LEU A 174 19.74 -83.47 -28.10
CA LEU A 174 18.68 -83.54 -29.12
C LEU A 174 18.99 -82.64 -30.32
N GLU A 175 19.50 -81.44 -30.10
CA GLU A 175 19.88 -80.51 -31.18
C GLU A 175 21.02 -81.09 -32.04
N GLU A 176 22.05 -81.67 -31.42
CA GLU A 176 23.19 -82.30 -32.10
C GLU A 176 22.80 -83.62 -32.79
N GLY A 177 21.95 -84.42 -32.14
CA GLY A 177 21.53 -85.75 -32.58
C GLY A 177 20.45 -85.77 -33.66
N LEU A 178 19.72 -84.66 -33.88
CA LEU A 178 18.71 -84.55 -34.95
C LEU A 178 19.31 -84.62 -36.37
N ASN A 179 20.64 -84.61 -36.51
CA ASN A 179 21.33 -84.94 -37.76
C ASN A 179 21.60 -86.46 -37.96
N VAL A 180 21.17 -87.31 -37.03
CA VAL A 180 21.38 -88.77 -37.08
C VAL A 180 20.04 -89.50 -36.96
N PRO A 181 19.73 -90.48 -37.83
CA PRO A 181 18.45 -91.18 -37.81
C PRO A 181 18.22 -91.91 -36.48
N PHE A 182 17.13 -91.54 -35.81
CA PHE A 182 16.68 -92.07 -34.51
C PHE A 182 16.51 -93.60 -34.54
N ASN A 183 17.35 -94.35 -33.82
CA ASN A 183 17.12 -95.75 -33.46
C ASN A 183 17.34 -95.93 -31.95
N ILE A 184 16.24 -95.95 -31.20
CA ILE A 184 16.17 -95.78 -29.73
C ILE A 184 16.25 -97.15 -29.03
N THR A 185 17.43 -97.75 -28.87
CA THR A 185 17.50 -98.99 -28.06
C THR A 185 18.61 -99.13 -27.05
N GLU A 186 19.74 -98.42 -27.07
CA GLU A 186 20.87 -98.92 -26.26
C GLU A 186 21.58 -98.00 -25.29
N ARG A 187 21.26 -96.71 -25.19
CA ARG A 187 21.79 -95.87 -24.08
C ARG A 187 21.11 -94.52 -23.89
N THR A 188 20.08 -94.24 -24.67
CA THR A 188 19.48 -92.93 -24.79
C THR A 188 18.17 -92.93 -24.01
N MET A 189 18.12 -92.12 -22.95
CA MET A 189 16.88 -91.85 -22.23
C MET A 189 15.76 -91.60 -23.22
N SER A 190 14.66 -92.34 -23.07
CA SER A 190 13.51 -92.14 -23.93
C SER A 190 13.10 -90.67 -23.84
N PRO A 191 12.65 -90.06 -24.95
CA PRO A 191 12.09 -88.72 -24.90
C PRO A 191 10.97 -88.57 -23.85
N GLN A 192 10.32 -89.67 -23.50
CA GLN A 192 9.40 -89.78 -22.38
C GLN A 192 10.04 -89.48 -21.02
N PHE A 193 11.25 -89.99 -20.73
CA PHE A 193 11.97 -89.68 -19.49
C PHE A 193 12.35 -88.18 -19.41
N LEU A 194 12.83 -87.60 -20.52
CA LEU A 194 13.09 -86.15 -20.61
C LEU A 194 11.82 -85.36 -20.24
N LEU A 195 10.67 -85.76 -20.77
CA LEU A 195 9.40 -85.10 -20.53
C LEU A 195 8.82 -85.34 -19.12
N GLU A 196 9.02 -86.52 -18.53
CA GLU A 196 8.71 -86.78 -17.12
C GLU A 196 9.54 -85.89 -16.18
N LYS A 197 10.84 -85.74 -16.49
CA LYS A 197 11.73 -84.85 -15.75
C LYS A 197 11.33 -83.39 -15.90
N LEU A 198 11.04 -82.93 -17.12
CA LEU A 198 10.46 -81.62 -17.39
C LEU A 198 9.16 -81.38 -16.60
N GLY A 199 8.25 -82.35 -16.58
CA GLY A 199 7.02 -82.30 -15.79
C GLY A 199 7.27 -82.18 -14.28
N SER A 200 8.25 -82.92 -13.75
CA SER A 200 8.63 -82.83 -12.33
C SER A 200 9.22 -81.46 -11.95
N ILE A 201 9.97 -80.85 -12.88
CA ILE A 201 10.53 -79.51 -12.72
C ILE A 201 9.43 -78.47 -12.85
N MET A 202 8.49 -78.63 -13.78
CA MET A 202 7.31 -77.78 -13.88
C MET A 202 6.54 -77.75 -12.56
N LEU A 203 6.30 -78.91 -11.92
CA LEU A 203 5.65 -78.96 -10.60
C LEU A 203 6.45 -78.21 -9.54
N LYS A 204 7.79 -78.33 -9.53
CA LYS A 204 8.64 -77.69 -8.53
C LYS A 204 8.83 -76.19 -8.75
N VAL A 205 9.07 -75.75 -9.98
CA VAL A 205 9.21 -74.34 -10.36
C VAL A 205 7.89 -73.59 -10.16
N SER A 206 6.75 -74.15 -10.58
CA SER A 206 5.44 -73.52 -10.33
C SER A 206 4.99 -73.61 -8.87
N SER A 207 5.58 -74.50 -8.07
CA SER A 207 5.36 -74.55 -6.62
C SER A 207 6.21 -73.54 -5.84
N VAL A 208 7.00 -72.68 -6.50
CA VAL A 208 7.73 -71.59 -5.83
C VAL A 208 6.72 -70.54 -5.36
N ARG A 209 6.03 -70.86 -4.26
CA ARG A 209 5.08 -70.02 -3.51
C ARG A 209 5.72 -68.72 -2.99
N HIS A 210 7.02 -68.55 -3.19
CA HIS A 210 7.77 -67.43 -2.66
C HIS A 210 7.45 -66.12 -3.40
N VAL A 211 7.02 -66.09 -4.66
CA VAL A 211 6.86 -64.79 -5.38
C VAL A 211 5.81 -63.88 -4.76
N GLU A 212 4.57 -64.34 -4.62
CA GLU A 212 3.49 -63.55 -4.01
C GLU A 212 3.82 -63.17 -2.55
N TYR A 213 4.50 -64.08 -1.85
CA TYR A 213 4.97 -63.87 -0.49
C TYR A 213 6.04 -62.76 -0.40
N LEU A 214 7.03 -62.79 -1.31
CA LEU A 214 8.08 -61.78 -1.44
C LEU A 214 7.50 -60.43 -1.87
N GLU A 215 6.53 -60.42 -2.81
CA GLU A 215 5.83 -59.20 -3.22
C GLU A 215 5.05 -58.56 -2.06
N GLY A 216 4.33 -59.37 -1.28
CA GLY A 216 3.62 -58.91 -0.10
C GLY A 216 4.56 -58.33 0.96
N MET A 217 5.68 -59.01 1.22
CA MET A 217 6.72 -58.53 2.12
C MET A 217 7.35 -57.23 1.62
N ASN A 218 7.70 -57.14 0.33
CA ASN A 218 8.32 -55.95 -0.26
C ASN A 218 7.39 -54.73 -0.23
N LYS A 219 6.08 -54.92 -0.47
CA LYS A 219 5.10 -53.82 -0.32
C LYS A 219 4.96 -53.36 1.13
N SER A 220 5.02 -54.30 2.08
CA SER A 220 4.82 -53.99 3.50
C SER A 220 6.02 -53.31 4.17
N ILE A 221 7.25 -53.57 3.70
CA ILE A 221 8.47 -53.14 4.40
C ILE A 221 8.56 -51.62 4.52
N GLU A 222 8.35 -50.90 3.41
CA GLU A 222 8.47 -49.44 3.40
C GLU A 222 7.36 -48.79 4.22
N SER A 223 6.11 -49.25 4.08
CA SER A 223 4.99 -48.71 4.88
C SER A 223 5.14 -48.98 6.37
N THR A 224 5.72 -50.11 6.76
CA THR A 224 5.86 -50.51 8.18
C THR A 224 6.88 -49.65 8.91
N PHE A 225 7.99 -49.31 8.25
CA PHE A 225 9.11 -48.61 8.88
C PHE A 225 9.22 -47.12 8.49
N LYS A 226 8.35 -46.62 7.60
CA LYS A 226 8.27 -45.20 7.27
C LYS A 226 8.15 -44.28 8.50
N PRO A 227 7.27 -44.55 9.50
CA PRO A 227 7.20 -43.70 10.69
C PRO A 227 8.52 -43.64 11.46
N LEU A 228 9.26 -44.75 11.52
CA LEU A 228 10.58 -44.82 12.16
C LEU A 228 11.61 -43.97 11.41
N ARG A 229 11.61 -44.05 10.07
CA ARG A 229 12.46 -43.26 9.19
C ARG A 229 12.21 -41.76 9.36
N GLU A 230 10.94 -41.36 9.39
CA GLU A 230 10.53 -39.96 9.59
C GLU A 230 10.95 -39.44 10.96
N MET A 231 10.72 -40.21 12.04
CA MET A 231 11.15 -39.84 13.39
C MET A 231 12.67 -39.64 13.48
N PHE A 232 13.46 -40.53 12.88
CA PHE A 232 14.92 -40.40 12.90
C PHE A 232 15.44 -39.27 12.02
N LYS A 233 14.74 -38.95 10.93
CA LYS A 233 15.02 -37.75 10.17
C LYS A 233 14.86 -36.52 11.06
N LEU A 234 13.72 -36.40 11.76
CA LEU A 234 13.46 -35.28 12.68
C LEU A 234 14.50 -35.20 13.81
N MET A 235 14.91 -36.33 14.39
CA MET A 235 15.99 -36.37 15.39
C MET A 235 17.33 -35.84 14.85
N ASN A 236 17.66 -36.15 13.60
CA ASN A 236 18.86 -35.63 12.95
C ASN A 236 18.72 -34.14 12.63
N ASP A 237 17.60 -33.73 12.02
CA ASP A 237 17.33 -32.34 11.67
C ASP A 237 17.38 -31.44 12.91
N ARG A 238 16.90 -31.94 14.06
CA ARG A 238 17.01 -31.26 15.36
C ARG A 238 18.46 -31.03 15.79
N ASN A 239 19.37 -31.99 15.54
CA ASN A 239 20.80 -31.84 15.84
C ASN A 239 21.48 -30.77 14.97
N GLU A 240 20.97 -30.51 13.77
CA GLU A 240 21.51 -29.49 12.86
C GLU A 240 21.06 -28.06 13.25
N ILE A 241 19.99 -27.94 14.05
CA ILE A 241 19.51 -26.65 14.55
C ILE A 241 20.34 -26.27 15.77
N HIS A 242 21.39 -25.48 15.53
CA HIS A 242 22.14 -24.86 16.62
C HIS A 242 21.23 -23.96 17.45
N MET A 243 21.20 -24.20 18.77
CA MET A 243 20.53 -23.30 19.70
C MET A 243 21.10 -21.89 19.56
N LEU A 244 20.23 -20.90 19.65
CA LEU A 244 20.66 -19.54 19.92
C LEU A 244 21.40 -19.55 21.25
N GLU A 245 22.57 -18.91 21.33
CA GLU A 245 23.01 -18.30 22.59
C GLU A 245 22.00 -17.17 22.86
N THR A 246 20.86 -17.55 23.43
CA THR A 246 19.64 -16.74 23.57
C THR A 246 19.78 -15.62 24.57
N ASP A 247 20.75 -15.69 25.49
CA ASP A 247 20.79 -14.81 26.65
C ASP A 247 20.84 -13.33 26.25
N GLU A 248 21.63 -12.94 25.24
CA GLU A 248 21.72 -11.53 24.84
C GLU A 248 20.87 -11.21 23.59
N LYS A 249 20.85 -12.09 22.58
CA LYS A 249 20.20 -11.80 21.29
C LYS A 249 18.69 -12.01 21.29
N GLY A 250 18.20 -12.98 22.06
CA GLY A 250 16.76 -13.21 22.19
C GLY A 250 16.05 -12.06 22.92
N ASP A 251 16.76 -11.45 23.86
CA ASP A 251 16.28 -10.30 24.63
C ASP A 251 16.15 -9.04 23.75
N ILE A 252 17.01 -8.86 22.75
CA ILE A 252 16.91 -7.72 21.81
C ILE A 252 15.59 -7.75 21.04
N LEU A 253 15.25 -8.89 20.42
CA LEU A 253 14.01 -8.99 19.62
C LEU A 253 12.77 -8.87 20.51
N SER A 254 12.77 -9.56 21.65
CA SER A 254 11.68 -9.50 22.63
C SER A 254 11.46 -8.06 23.11
N SER A 255 12.54 -7.37 23.48
CA SER A 255 12.52 -5.97 23.91
C SER A 255 12.00 -5.05 22.81
N SER A 256 12.46 -5.24 21.56
CA SER A 256 12.03 -4.44 20.40
C SER A 256 10.53 -4.57 20.15
N ILE A 257 9.99 -5.79 20.20
CA ILE A 257 8.55 -6.03 20.05
C ILE A 257 7.76 -5.35 21.16
N LEU A 258 8.16 -5.51 22.43
CA LEU A 258 7.49 -4.87 23.56
C LEU A 258 7.54 -3.35 23.49
N GLN A 259 8.65 -2.79 23.04
CA GLN A 259 8.79 -1.35 22.84
C GLN A 259 7.88 -0.84 21.71
N MET A 260 7.80 -1.55 20.57
CA MET A 260 6.85 -1.22 19.50
C MET A 260 5.40 -1.28 19.95
N VAL A 261 5.01 -2.30 20.72
CA VAL A 261 3.67 -2.40 21.30
C VAL A 261 3.40 -1.21 22.22
N LYS A 262 4.36 -0.83 23.08
CA LYS A 262 4.25 0.34 23.97
C LYS A 262 4.06 1.64 23.17
N LEU A 263 4.83 1.85 22.11
CA LEU A 263 4.70 3.00 21.21
C LEU A 263 3.34 3.01 20.50
N SER A 264 2.90 1.86 20.04
CA SER A 264 1.61 1.71 19.33
C SER A 264 0.42 1.95 20.25
N LYS A 265 0.51 1.56 21.54
CA LYS A 265 -0.48 1.91 22.57
C LYS A 265 -0.52 3.43 22.83
N LYS A 266 0.64 4.10 22.84
CA LYS A 266 0.74 5.58 22.97
C LYS A 266 0.18 6.33 21.75
N ARG A 267 0.04 5.68 20.60
CA ARG A 267 -0.56 6.28 19.39
C ARG A 267 -1.90 6.93 19.70
N ASN A 268 -2.72 6.30 20.54
CA ASN A 268 -4.05 6.82 20.92
C ASN A 268 -3.98 8.25 21.46
N ASP A 269 -2.92 8.61 22.20
CA ASP A 269 -2.74 9.95 22.77
C ASP A 269 -2.47 11.02 21.69
N SER A 270 -1.96 10.61 20.52
CA SER A 270 -1.60 11.47 19.39
C SER A 270 -2.56 11.37 18.20
N GLU A 271 -3.46 10.38 18.19
CA GLU A 271 -4.25 10.01 17.02
C GLU A 271 -5.17 11.15 16.56
N GLU A 272 -5.82 11.83 17.50
CA GLU A 272 -6.65 13.00 17.20
C GLU A 272 -5.82 14.13 16.57
N ASP A 273 -4.61 14.38 17.08
CA ASP A 273 -3.72 15.44 16.58
C ASP A 273 -3.20 15.13 15.18
N VAL A 274 -2.83 13.87 14.91
CA VAL A 274 -2.45 13.41 13.56
C VAL A 274 -3.63 13.55 12.58
N GLN A 275 -4.86 13.22 13.00
CA GLN A 275 -6.06 13.40 12.18
C GLN A 275 -6.37 14.87 11.92
N ARG A 276 -6.16 15.77 12.90
CA ARG A 276 -6.33 17.22 12.72
C ARG A 276 -5.42 17.76 11.62
N VAL A 277 -4.15 17.35 11.60
CA VAL A 277 -3.16 17.80 10.60
C VAL A 277 -3.50 17.28 9.21
N THR A 278 -3.83 15.99 9.07
CA THR A 278 -4.15 15.38 7.76
C THR A 278 -5.42 15.96 7.12
N LYS A 279 -6.32 16.57 7.89
CA LYS A 279 -7.48 17.32 7.38
C LYS A 279 -7.14 18.70 6.80
N LEU A 280 -5.92 19.22 7.02
CA LEU A 280 -5.46 20.46 6.39
C LEU A 280 -5.18 20.19 4.90
N LYS A 281 -6.24 20.14 4.10
CA LYS A 281 -6.13 20.01 2.64
C LYS A 281 -6.29 21.38 1.99
N ASN A 282 -5.45 21.60 0.98
CA ASN A 282 -5.26 22.82 0.19
C ASN A 282 -6.55 23.55 -0.20
N ASP A 283 -6.60 24.84 0.15
CA ASP A 283 -7.12 25.93 -0.68
C ASP A 283 -6.54 27.24 -0.11
N ALA A 284 -5.44 27.75 -0.67
CA ALA A 284 -4.67 28.87 -0.12
C ALA A 284 -5.09 30.28 -0.62
N GLN A 285 -6.22 30.40 -1.33
CA GLN A 285 -6.63 31.69 -1.88
C GLN A 285 -7.89 32.23 -1.22
N ARG A 286 -7.74 33.39 -0.56
CA ARG A 286 -8.83 34.21 -0.06
C ARG A 286 -8.83 35.57 -0.74
N GLU A 287 -9.99 36.01 -1.21
CA GLU A 287 -10.18 37.40 -1.64
C GLU A 287 -10.86 38.19 -0.52
N PHE A 288 -10.15 39.18 0.01
CA PHE A 288 -10.67 40.11 1.02
C PHE A 288 -10.91 41.50 0.41
N PRO A 289 -12.02 42.19 0.77
CA PRO A 289 -12.22 43.58 0.40
C PRO A 289 -11.12 44.49 1.00
N ARG A 290 -10.17 44.92 0.17
CA ARG A 290 -9.14 45.89 0.56
C ARG A 290 -9.64 47.31 0.30
N VAL A 291 -9.43 48.20 1.27
CA VAL A 291 -9.57 49.66 1.11
C VAL A 291 -8.21 50.29 1.30
N ASP A 292 -7.66 50.91 0.26
CA ASP A 292 -6.42 51.68 0.38
C ASP A 292 -6.71 53.03 1.06
N SER A 293 -6.60 53.07 2.38
CA SER A 293 -6.84 54.29 3.15
C SER A 293 -5.89 55.44 2.78
N LYS A 294 -4.72 55.16 2.18
CA LYS A 294 -3.79 56.20 1.75
C LYS A 294 -4.37 56.99 0.57
N ARG A 295 -5.14 56.34 -0.31
CA ARG A 295 -5.82 56.99 -1.44
C ARG A 295 -7.01 57.86 -1.02
N LEU A 296 -7.57 57.65 0.17
CA LEU A 296 -8.65 58.48 0.72
C LEU A 296 -8.18 59.90 1.10
N GLY A 297 -6.87 60.11 1.18
CA GLY A 297 -6.27 61.44 1.32
C GLY A 297 -6.14 62.24 0.02
N ASP A 298 -6.52 61.71 -1.15
CA ASP A 298 -6.45 62.45 -2.43
C ASP A 298 -7.26 63.76 -2.31
N PRO A 299 -6.65 64.94 -2.54
CA PRO A 299 -7.36 66.23 -2.57
C PRO A 299 -8.59 66.27 -3.49
N TRP A 300 -8.62 65.44 -4.54
CA TRP A 300 -9.80 65.26 -5.38
C TRP A 300 -11.01 64.76 -4.60
N LEU A 301 -10.84 63.76 -3.73
CA LEU A 301 -11.94 63.24 -2.93
C LEU A 301 -12.47 64.35 -1.99
N GLY A 302 -11.57 65.17 -1.44
CA GLY A 302 -11.92 66.36 -0.66
C GLY A 302 -12.77 67.35 -1.45
N ARG A 303 -12.43 67.62 -2.72
CA ARG A 303 -13.25 68.48 -3.60
C ARG A 303 -14.61 67.89 -3.93
N ILE A 304 -14.68 66.58 -4.17
CA ILE A 304 -15.93 65.88 -4.49
C ILE A 304 -16.88 65.85 -3.29
N LEU A 305 -16.35 65.55 -2.09
CA LEU A 305 -17.12 65.48 -0.85
C LEU A 305 -17.29 66.86 -0.18
N ARG A 306 -16.58 67.90 -0.65
CA ARG A 306 -16.44 69.20 0.06
C ARG A 306 -15.87 69.05 1.47
N ALA A 307 -14.96 68.08 1.63
CA ALA A 307 -14.29 67.75 2.87
C ALA A 307 -12.88 68.37 2.92
N ASN A 308 -12.49 68.93 4.06
CA ASN A 308 -11.11 69.34 4.31
C ASN A 308 -10.22 68.12 4.62
N ARG A 309 -8.91 68.34 4.70
CA ARG A 309 -7.94 67.26 4.99
C ARG A 309 -8.22 66.54 6.31
N THR A 310 -8.73 67.25 7.33
CA THR A 310 -9.09 66.65 8.62
C THR A 310 -10.22 65.62 8.47
N LEU A 311 -11.27 65.95 7.72
CA LEU A 311 -12.39 65.04 7.47
C LEU A 311 -11.98 63.85 6.59
N LEU A 312 -11.11 64.06 5.60
CA LEU A 312 -10.54 62.97 4.81
C LEU A 312 -9.69 62.03 5.67
N ASN A 313 -8.90 62.58 6.59
CA ASN A 313 -8.14 61.79 7.55
C ASN A 313 -9.08 61.01 8.49
N GLN A 314 -10.19 61.60 8.94
CA GLN A 314 -11.20 60.89 9.73
C GLN A 314 -11.86 59.75 8.94
N LEU A 315 -12.14 59.96 7.66
CA LEU A 315 -12.64 58.90 6.77
C LEU A 315 -11.59 57.79 6.63
N ALA A 316 -10.33 58.13 6.37
CA ALA A 316 -9.25 57.15 6.28
C ALA A 316 -9.07 56.36 7.59
N ASP A 317 -9.11 57.06 8.73
CA ASP A 317 -9.05 56.48 10.06
C ASP A 317 -10.25 55.59 10.39
N SER A 318 -11.41 55.84 9.76
CA SER A 318 -12.60 55.03 9.97
C SER A 318 -12.47 53.57 9.52
N PHE A 319 -11.46 53.28 8.68
CA PHE A 319 -11.09 51.93 8.20
C PHE A 319 -9.93 51.29 8.98
N LYS A 320 -9.45 51.90 10.08
CA LYS A 320 -8.46 51.27 10.97
C LYS A 320 -8.88 49.88 11.45
N PRO A 321 -10.15 49.62 11.83
CA PRO A 321 -10.58 48.27 12.18
C PRO A 321 -10.34 47.26 11.06
N LEU A 322 -10.72 47.60 9.82
CA LEU A 322 -10.49 46.75 8.65
C LEU A 322 -9.00 46.47 8.40
N GLN A 323 -8.12 47.45 8.64
CA GLN A 323 -6.66 47.25 8.53
C GLN A 323 -6.12 46.29 9.58
N ILE A 324 -6.65 46.31 10.80
CA ILE A 324 -6.28 45.35 11.84
C ILE A 324 -6.71 43.94 11.43
N ALA A 325 -7.94 43.79 10.95
CA ALA A 325 -8.42 42.51 10.43
C ALA A 325 -7.51 41.97 9.33
N HIS A 326 -7.16 42.80 8.34
CA HIS A 326 -6.23 42.40 7.27
C HIS A 326 -4.85 41.97 7.79
N LYS A 327 -4.23 42.74 8.69
CA LYS A 327 -2.91 42.37 9.25
C LYS A 327 -2.96 41.04 10.00
N MET A 328 -4.03 40.79 10.76
CA MET A 328 -4.21 39.54 11.50
C MET A 328 -4.44 38.36 10.55
N LEU A 329 -5.23 38.56 9.50
CA LEU A 329 -5.47 37.53 8.48
C LEU A 329 -4.24 37.26 7.61
N GLU A 330 -3.48 38.28 7.23
CA GLU A 330 -2.22 38.17 6.47
C GLU A 330 -1.17 37.36 7.24
N LYS A 331 -1.00 37.64 8.53
CA LYS A 331 -0.13 36.83 9.39
C LYS A 331 -0.60 35.37 9.46
N PHE A 332 -1.90 35.15 9.54
CA PHE A 332 -2.48 33.81 9.52
C PHE A 332 -2.30 33.12 8.15
N ASP A 333 -2.40 33.84 7.04
CA ASP A 333 -2.10 33.36 5.67
C ASP A 333 -0.62 32.97 5.51
N GLU A 334 0.31 33.75 6.07
CA GLU A 334 1.75 33.44 6.06
C GLU A 334 2.06 32.12 6.78
N GLU A 335 1.52 31.93 8.00
CA GLU A 335 1.71 30.67 8.73
C GLU A 335 1.05 29.48 8.02
N LEU A 336 -0.11 29.70 7.42
CA LEU A 336 -0.76 28.67 6.62
C LEU A 336 0.07 28.31 5.38
N ALA A 337 0.62 29.28 4.65
CA ALA A 337 1.42 29.04 3.47
C ALA A 337 2.66 28.20 3.78
N ALA A 338 3.27 28.41 4.96
CA ALA A 338 4.37 27.60 5.47
C ALA A 338 3.98 26.12 5.70
N ILE A 339 2.69 25.84 5.91
CA ILE A 339 2.13 24.52 6.12
C ILE A 339 1.61 23.93 4.79
N SER A 340 0.68 24.61 4.11
CA SER A 340 -0.01 24.09 2.92
C SER A 340 0.90 23.81 1.73
N GLY A 341 2.03 24.52 1.62
CA GLY A 341 2.99 24.33 0.52
C GLY A 341 3.85 23.07 0.64
N ASN A 342 3.78 22.35 1.76
CA ASN A 342 4.69 21.25 2.04
C ASN A 342 3.95 19.90 1.97
N SER A 343 3.97 19.24 0.81
CA SER A 343 3.38 17.90 0.63
C SER A 343 3.93 16.88 1.64
N LEU A 344 5.15 17.10 2.14
CA LEU A 344 5.79 16.27 3.17
C LEU A 344 5.04 16.26 4.51
N ILE A 345 4.15 17.22 4.76
CA ILE A 345 3.32 17.26 5.97
C ILE A 345 2.34 16.09 6.00
N SER A 346 1.49 15.97 4.98
CA SER A 346 0.50 14.88 4.94
C SER A 346 1.21 13.53 4.94
N ASP A 347 2.26 13.42 4.12
CA ASP A 347 2.99 12.18 3.93
C ASP A 347 3.70 11.72 5.22
N GLY A 348 4.35 12.63 5.95
CA GLY A 348 5.07 12.30 7.17
C GLY A 348 4.14 11.87 8.32
N PHE A 349 3.04 12.59 8.50
CA PHE A 349 2.03 12.27 9.53
C PHE A 349 1.28 10.99 9.19
N GLU A 350 0.95 10.76 7.92
CA GLU A 350 0.34 9.53 7.44
C GLU A 350 1.30 8.33 7.57
N HIS A 351 2.58 8.53 7.26
CA HIS A 351 3.60 7.50 7.44
C HIS A 351 3.73 7.09 8.92
N LEU A 352 3.84 8.06 9.84
CA LEU A 352 3.86 7.79 11.29
C LEU A 352 2.61 7.03 11.75
N LYS A 353 1.43 7.44 11.29
CA LYS A 353 0.16 6.76 11.59
C LYS A 353 0.17 5.31 11.12
N ASN A 354 0.57 5.07 9.87
CA ASN A 354 0.58 3.73 9.27
C ASN A 354 1.58 2.81 9.96
N LEU A 355 2.76 3.35 10.29
CA LEU A 355 3.81 2.64 11.02
C LEU A 355 3.31 2.13 12.37
N LEU A 356 2.71 3.01 13.19
CA LEU A 356 2.18 2.66 14.51
C LEU A 356 0.92 1.79 14.45
N SER A 357 0.11 1.92 13.39
CA SER A 357 -1.14 1.14 13.24
C SER A 357 -0.93 -0.27 12.73
N SER A 358 0.24 -0.56 12.13
CA SER A 358 0.56 -1.87 11.60
C SER A 358 0.98 -2.88 12.67
N VAL A 359 1.16 -2.44 13.92
CA VAL A 359 1.61 -3.30 15.03
C VAL A 359 0.41 -3.99 15.69
N PRO A 360 0.26 -5.32 15.57
CA PRO A 360 -0.76 -6.08 16.30
C PRO A 360 -0.46 -6.07 17.81
N LEU A 361 -1.40 -5.66 18.65
CA LEU A 361 -1.15 -5.50 20.10
C LEU A 361 -1.02 -6.84 20.84
N ASP A 362 -1.65 -7.90 20.35
CA ASP A 362 -1.61 -9.24 20.92
C ASP A 362 -0.26 -9.95 20.74
N ILE A 363 0.63 -9.40 19.92
CA ILE A 363 1.99 -9.90 19.72
C ILE A 363 2.82 -9.89 21.01
N GLU A 364 2.44 -9.08 21.99
CA GLU A 364 3.03 -9.04 23.33
C GLU A 364 3.11 -10.44 23.96
N ASN A 365 2.11 -11.30 23.73
CA ASN A 365 2.07 -12.68 24.23
C ASN A 365 3.08 -13.63 23.54
N SER A 366 3.66 -13.19 22.42
CA SER A 366 4.63 -13.93 21.62
C SER A 366 6.04 -13.33 21.70
N ALA A 367 6.23 -12.23 22.44
CA ALA A 367 7.54 -11.58 22.53
C ALA A 367 8.62 -12.52 23.09
N ASP A 368 8.27 -13.39 24.04
CA ASP A 368 9.17 -14.35 24.68
C ASP A 368 9.30 -15.69 23.92
N VAL A 369 8.83 -15.78 22.67
CA VAL A 369 8.78 -17.05 21.91
C VAL A 369 10.14 -17.71 21.79
N LEU A 370 11.23 -16.95 21.69
CA LEU A 370 12.59 -17.50 21.62
C LEU A 370 12.98 -18.24 22.89
N LYS A 371 12.66 -17.68 24.07
CA LYS A 371 12.89 -18.34 25.36
C LYS A 371 12.04 -19.60 25.49
N LYS A 372 10.79 -19.56 24.99
CA LYS A 372 9.90 -20.72 24.97
C LYS A 372 10.38 -21.82 24.02
N LEU A 373 10.84 -21.47 22.81
CA LEU A 373 11.40 -22.40 21.83
C LEU A 373 12.64 -23.08 22.40
N GLU A 374 13.53 -22.31 23.03
CA GLU A 374 14.69 -22.84 23.69
C GLU A 374 14.33 -23.76 24.86
N ALA A 375 13.37 -23.36 25.71
CA ALA A 375 12.91 -24.19 26.81
C ALA A 375 12.38 -25.55 26.30
N CYS A 376 11.61 -25.56 25.19
CA CYS A 376 11.21 -26.79 24.52
C CYS A 376 12.42 -27.61 24.05
N TYR A 377 13.41 -26.97 23.42
CA TYR A 377 14.62 -27.63 22.94
C TYR A 377 15.51 -28.19 24.06
N ARG A 378 15.45 -27.62 25.26
CA ARG A 378 16.20 -28.06 26.44
C ARG A 378 15.48 -29.13 27.27
N LEU A 379 14.22 -29.47 26.97
CA LEU A 379 13.47 -30.50 27.72
C LEU A 379 14.24 -31.83 27.79
N HIS A 380 14.84 -32.23 26.67
CA HIS A 380 15.68 -33.41 26.55
C HIS A 380 16.89 -33.08 25.67
N PRO A 381 18.08 -33.66 25.87
CA PRO A 381 19.20 -33.46 24.94
C PRO A 381 18.83 -33.96 23.53
N ALA A 382 19.36 -33.32 22.49
CA ALA A 382 19.28 -33.89 21.15
C ALA A 382 20.15 -35.15 21.10
N VAL A 383 19.56 -36.26 20.67
CA VAL A 383 20.22 -37.56 20.61
C VAL A 383 20.15 -38.07 19.17
N SER A 384 21.27 -38.52 18.62
CA SER A 384 21.26 -39.16 17.31
C SER A 384 20.65 -40.57 17.41
N PRO A 385 19.95 -41.04 16.37
CA PRO A 385 19.47 -42.43 16.32
C PRO A 385 20.62 -43.44 16.52
N ASP A 386 20.37 -44.55 17.24
CA ASP A 386 21.41 -45.58 17.40
C ASP A 386 21.89 -46.06 16.02
N LYS A 387 23.20 -46.28 15.90
CA LYS A 387 23.82 -46.76 14.65
C LYS A 387 23.14 -48.01 14.08
N VAL A 388 22.69 -48.93 14.93
CA VAL A 388 21.98 -50.15 14.53
C VAL A 388 20.68 -49.83 13.79
N TYR A 389 19.95 -48.81 14.21
CA TYR A 389 18.72 -48.38 13.53
C TYR A 389 18.98 -47.75 12.17
N VAL A 390 20.00 -46.89 12.09
CA VAL A 390 20.43 -46.27 10.83
C VAL A 390 20.87 -47.35 9.84
N GLU A 391 21.64 -48.33 10.33
CA GLU A 391 22.06 -49.49 9.54
C GLU A 391 20.87 -50.34 9.08
N PHE A 392 19.88 -50.57 9.94
CA PHE A 392 18.64 -51.26 9.56
C PHE A 392 17.85 -50.52 8.48
N LEU A 393 17.57 -49.23 8.64
CA LEU A 393 16.82 -48.47 7.64
C LEU A 393 17.55 -48.36 6.30
N ARG A 394 18.90 -48.34 6.32
CA ARG A 394 19.69 -48.44 5.09
C ARG A 394 19.53 -49.81 4.44
N ASN A 395 19.57 -50.88 5.24
CA ASN A 395 19.40 -52.25 4.77
C ASN A 395 17.95 -52.58 4.37
N VAL A 396 16.94 -51.86 4.87
CA VAL A 396 15.53 -51.99 4.42
C VAL A 396 15.44 -51.69 2.93
N THR A 397 16.04 -50.60 2.48
CA THR A 397 16.06 -50.23 1.06
C THR A 397 16.88 -51.22 0.22
N LEU A 398 18.04 -51.66 0.73
CA LEU A 398 18.85 -52.68 0.04
C LEU A 398 18.12 -54.03 -0.06
N PHE A 399 17.43 -54.45 0.99
CA PHE A 399 16.65 -55.67 1.01
C PHE A 399 15.42 -55.57 0.11
N SER A 400 14.74 -54.42 0.09
CA SER A 400 13.64 -54.17 -0.85
C SER A 400 14.09 -54.33 -2.30
N ASN A 401 15.23 -53.70 -2.68
CA ASN A 401 15.82 -53.88 -4.00
C ASN A 401 16.25 -55.34 -4.28
N TYR A 402 16.77 -56.04 -3.27
CA TYR A 402 17.08 -57.46 -3.38
C TYR A 402 15.82 -58.29 -3.66
N LEU A 403 14.73 -58.05 -2.93
CA LEU A 403 13.46 -58.74 -3.15
C LEU A 403 12.92 -58.47 -4.55
N ASP A 404 12.97 -57.22 -5.03
CA ASP A 404 12.57 -56.90 -6.41
C ASP A 404 13.40 -57.65 -7.45
N ASN A 405 14.71 -57.77 -7.23
CA ASN A 405 15.58 -58.57 -8.11
C ASN A 405 15.25 -60.07 -8.05
N VAL A 406 14.91 -60.61 -6.88
CA VAL A 406 14.49 -62.01 -6.72
C VAL A 406 13.13 -62.22 -7.39
N ILE A 407 12.17 -61.31 -7.19
CA ILE A 407 10.84 -61.33 -7.79
C ILE A 407 10.96 -61.29 -9.32
N ASP A 408 11.77 -60.39 -9.92
CA ASP A 408 11.99 -60.35 -11.37
C ASP A 408 12.50 -61.69 -11.93
N ARG A 409 13.46 -62.32 -11.23
CA ARG A 409 14.01 -63.62 -11.61
C ARG A 409 12.95 -64.72 -11.63
N PHE A 410 12.03 -64.71 -10.68
CA PHE A 410 10.90 -65.63 -10.69
C PHE A 410 9.76 -65.19 -11.62
N THR A 411 9.66 -63.91 -11.99
CA THR A 411 8.65 -63.44 -12.95
C THR A 411 8.88 -64.04 -14.35
N PHE A 412 10.13 -64.42 -14.66
CA PHE A 412 10.46 -65.23 -15.84
C PHE A 412 9.64 -66.52 -15.94
N GLU A 413 9.16 -67.07 -14.81
CA GLU A 413 8.27 -68.22 -14.80
C GLU A 413 7.07 -68.03 -15.71
N LYS A 414 6.49 -66.82 -15.81
CA LYS A 414 5.39 -66.54 -16.76
C LYS A 414 5.82 -66.72 -18.21
N LYS A 415 7.04 -66.30 -18.58
CA LYS A 415 7.61 -66.50 -19.92
C LYS A 415 7.91 -67.97 -20.17
N PHE A 416 8.43 -68.68 -19.17
CA PHE A 416 8.66 -70.12 -19.21
C PHE A 416 7.34 -70.89 -19.40
N ASN A 417 6.33 -70.66 -18.56
CA ASN A 417 5.00 -71.25 -18.66
C ASN A 417 4.33 -70.97 -20.01
N LYS A 418 4.46 -69.73 -20.53
CA LYS A 418 3.97 -69.38 -21.87
C LYS A 418 4.69 -70.13 -22.98
N PHE A 419 6.01 -70.36 -22.85
CA PHE A 419 6.76 -71.19 -23.79
C PHE A 419 6.25 -72.63 -23.75
N LEU A 420 6.02 -73.17 -22.56
CA LEU A 420 5.46 -74.51 -22.40
C LEU A 420 4.07 -74.64 -23.05
N ASP A 421 3.19 -73.66 -22.84
CA ASP A 421 1.87 -73.61 -23.47
C ASP A 421 1.96 -73.58 -24.99
N SER A 422 2.81 -72.70 -25.52
CA SER A 422 2.99 -72.51 -26.97
C SER A 422 3.47 -73.80 -27.66
N ASN A 423 4.15 -74.67 -26.93
CA ASN A 423 4.64 -75.96 -27.43
C ASN A 423 3.79 -77.15 -26.96
N SER A 424 2.65 -76.92 -26.32
CA SER A 424 1.78 -77.96 -25.74
C SER A 424 2.48 -78.86 -24.70
N LEU A 425 3.60 -78.41 -24.12
CA LEU A 425 4.37 -79.17 -23.13
C LEU A 425 3.62 -79.29 -21.80
N GLN A 426 2.66 -78.40 -21.51
CA GLN A 426 1.79 -78.55 -20.34
C GLN A 426 0.91 -79.81 -20.39
N LEU A 427 0.60 -80.36 -21.57
CA LEU A 427 -0.20 -81.59 -21.72
C LEU A 427 0.50 -82.82 -21.10
N LEU A 428 1.80 -82.72 -20.87
CA LEU A 428 2.62 -83.75 -20.23
C LEU A 428 2.38 -83.85 -18.72
N LYS A 429 1.64 -82.90 -18.13
CA LYS A 429 1.33 -82.87 -16.69
C LYS A 429 0.68 -84.18 -16.21
N ASN A 430 -0.15 -84.82 -17.05
CA ASN A 430 -0.99 -85.93 -16.62
C ASN A 430 -1.24 -87.06 -17.65
N ASN A 431 -0.82 -86.93 -18.92
CA ASN A 431 -1.26 -87.89 -19.94
C ASN A 431 -0.13 -88.49 -20.79
N GLN A 432 0.19 -89.75 -20.49
CA GLN A 432 1.18 -90.55 -21.20
C GLN A 432 0.82 -90.75 -22.68
N SER A 433 -0.48 -90.70 -23.04
CA SER A 433 -0.94 -90.94 -24.42
C SER A 433 -0.55 -89.84 -25.41
N PHE A 434 -0.30 -88.61 -24.94
CA PHE A 434 0.08 -87.48 -25.79
C PHE A 434 1.60 -87.31 -25.94
N VAL A 435 2.41 -88.09 -25.22
CA VAL A 435 3.87 -87.93 -25.16
C VAL A 435 4.48 -88.03 -26.56
N ASN A 436 4.11 -89.04 -27.34
CA ASN A 436 4.70 -89.27 -28.68
C ASN A 436 4.34 -88.18 -29.69
N GLU A 437 3.07 -87.76 -29.75
CA GLU A 437 2.63 -86.73 -30.69
C GLU A 437 3.17 -85.34 -30.32
N THR A 438 3.16 -85.02 -29.02
CA THR A 438 3.73 -83.77 -28.49
C THR A 438 5.22 -83.72 -28.75
N LEU A 439 5.94 -84.83 -28.57
CA LEU A 439 7.35 -84.93 -28.89
C LEU A 439 7.62 -84.70 -30.36
N LYS A 440 6.89 -85.39 -31.25
CA LYS A 440 7.04 -85.22 -32.69
C LYS A 440 6.86 -83.75 -33.09
N ARG A 441 5.81 -83.11 -32.57
CA ARG A 441 5.54 -81.67 -32.81
C ARG A 441 6.62 -80.76 -32.26
N PHE A 442 7.14 -81.05 -31.06
CA PHE A 442 8.23 -80.29 -30.44
C PHE A 442 9.54 -80.37 -31.25
N LEU A 443 9.87 -81.55 -31.79
CA LEU A 443 11.03 -81.74 -32.67
C LEU A 443 10.82 -81.10 -34.05
N GLU A 444 9.64 -81.27 -34.67
CA GLU A 444 9.32 -80.73 -36.01
C GLU A 444 9.28 -79.20 -36.06
N THR A 445 8.90 -78.54 -34.95
CA THR A 445 8.77 -77.07 -34.89
C THR A 445 10.11 -76.34 -34.80
N LYS A 446 11.26 -77.04 -34.80
CA LYS A 446 12.59 -76.46 -34.55
C LYS A 446 12.63 -75.63 -33.26
N SER A 447 11.82 -75.98 -32.27
CA SER A 447 11.69 -75.24 -31.01
C SER A 447 12.78 -75.58 -30.00
N VAL A 448 13.54 -76.67 -30.22
CA VAL A 448 14.61 -77.16 -29.33
C VAL A 448 15.65 -76.07 -29.01
N PRO A 449 16.25 -75.35 -29.98
CA PRO A 449 17.27 -74.34 -29.66
C PRO A 449 16.68 -73.17 -28.86
N LYS A 450 15.45 -72.74 -29.19
CA LYS A 450 14.74 -71.69 -28.46
C LYS A 450 14.39 -72.13 -27.03
N PHE A 451 14.06 -73.41 -26.83
CA PHE A 451 13.81 -73.96 -25.52
C PHE A 451 15.10 -74.08 -24.70
N LEU A 452 16.19 -74.55 -25.31
CA LEU A 452 17.52 -74.60 -24.69
C LEU A 452 17.94 -73.23 -24.18
N ILE A 453 17.78 -72.17 -24.99
CA ILE A 453 18.03 -70.78 -24.56
C ILE A 453 17.14 -70.41 -23.36
N THR A 454 15.86 -70.76 -23.39
CA THR A 454 14.90 -70.43 -22.33
C THR A 454 15.22 -71.17 -21.02
N VAL A 455 15.61 -72.45 -21.09
CA VAL A 455 16.02 -73.28 -19.95
C VAL A 455 17.31 -72.76 -19.34
N ASN A 456 18.31 -72.45 -20.18
CA ASN A 456 19.58 -71.87 -19.74
C ASN A 456 19.37 -70.49 -19.11
N GLU A 457 18.52 -69.63 -19.69
CA GLU A 457 18.19 -68.32 -19.12
C GLU A 457 17.52 -68.47 -17.74
N LEU A 458 16.57 -69.40 -17.58
CA LEU A 458 15.95 -69.70 -16.28
C LEU A 458 16.97 -70.23 -15.27
N ARG A 459 17.81 -71.18 -15.69
CA ARG A 459 18.88 -71.75 -14.87
C ARG A 459 19.80 -70.66 -14.37
N ASP A 460 20.28 -69.79 -15.26
CA ASP A 460 21.23 -68.73 -14.92
C ASP A 460 20.58 -67.67 -14.01
N ARG A 461 19.31 -67.33 -14.25
CA ARG A 461 18.53 -66.43 -13.39
C ARG A 461 18.36 -66.98 -11.98
N ILE A 462 18.00 -68.26 -11.86
CA ILE A 462 17.82 -68.95 -10.57
C ILE A 462 19.17 -69.11 -9.87
N LYS A 463 20.19 -69.64 -10.55
CA LYS A 463 21.54 -69.87 -10.01
C LYS A 463 22.18 -68.61 -9.42
N ALA A 464 21.85 -67.45 -9.96
CA ALA A 464 22.36 -66.16 -9.48
C ALA A 464 21.60 -65.58 -8.27
N ILE A 465 20.61 -66.30 -7.69
CA ILE A 465 19.98 -65.89 -6.44
C ILE A 465 20.92 -66.23 -5.27
N ASP A 466 21.49 -65.20 -4.64
CA ASP A 466 22.22 -65.36 -3.37
C ASP A 466 21.24 -65.23 -2.20
N TYR A 467 20.92 -66.35 -1.55
CA TYR A 467 20.03 -66.37 -0.39
C TYR A 467 20.70 -65.85 0.90
N LYS A 468 22.02 -65.60 0.90
CA LYS A 468 22.73 -65.05 2.08
C LYS A 468 22.15 -63.70 2.52
N GLU A 469 21.69 -62.88 1.59
CA GLU A 469 21.09 -61.57 1.88
C GLU A 469 19.84 -61.68 2.77
N ILE A 470 19.03 -62.73 2.59
CA ILE A 470 17.87 -63.01 3.46
C ILE A 470 18.32 -63.27 4.89
N PHE A 471 19.36 -64.07 5.08
CA PHE A 471 19.90 -64.38 6.41
C PHE A 471 20.59 -63.17 7.05
N ILE A 472 21.31 -62.35 6.28
CA ILE A 472 21.91 -61.09 6.74
C ILE A 472 20.81 -60.15 7.24
N PHE A 473 19.78 -59.93 6.43
CA PHE A 473 18.67 -59.05 6.79
C PHE A 473 17.84 -59.59 7.96
N GLN A 474 17.66 -60.92 8.05
CA GLN A 474 17.01 -61.57 9.18
C GLN A 474 17.76 -61.33 10.50
N ASN A 475 19.10 -61.46 10.50
CA ASN A 475 19.90 -61.22 11.70
C ASN A 475 19.83 -59.76 12.16
N LEU A 476 19.86 -58.81 11.22
CA LEU A 476 19.69 -57.40 11.54
C LEU A 476 18.27 -57.11 12.06
N SER A 477 17.25 -57.75 11.48
CA SER A 477 15.85 -57.62 11.91
C SER A 477 15.65 -58.14 13.34
N LYS A 478 16.32 -59.23 13.74
CA LYS A 478 16.28 -59.71 15.14
C LYS A 478 16.85 -58.68 16.12
N ALA A 479 18.01 -58.10 15.82
CA ALA A 479 18.63 -57.07 16.66
C ALA A 479 17.72 -55.84 16.81
N ILE A 480 17.01 -55.48 15.73
CA ILE A 480 16.04 -54.37 15.73
C ILE A 480 14.78 -54.73 16.50
N GLU A 481 14.24 -55.93 16.34
CA GLU A 481 13.08 -56.40 17.09
C GLU A 481 13.32 -56.32 18.60
N GLU A 482 14.50 -56.74 19.06
CA GLU A 482 14.92 -56.62 20.47
C GLU A 482 15.03 -55.16 20.92
N LYS A 483 15.70 -54.31 20.14
CA LYS A 483 15.82 -52.88 20.45
C LYS A 483 14.48 -52.15 20.46
N LEU A 484 13.56 -52.47 19.55
CA LEU A 484 12.20 -51.91 19.53
C LEU A 484 11.37 -52.30 20.77
N LYS A 485 11.70 -53.41 21.43
CA LYS A 485 11.07 -53.84 22.70
C LYS A 485 11.72 -53.18 23.92
N SER A 486 12.95 -52.67 23.80
CA SER A 486 13.69 -52.07 24.91
C SER A 486 12.99 -50.85 25.47
N GLN A 487 13.09 -50.67 26.79
CA GLN A 487 12.58 -49.47 27.45
C GLN A 487 13.38 -48.23 27.02
N GLU A 488 14.70 -48.37 26.84
CA GLU A 488 15.58 -47.30 26.35
C GLU A 488 15.08 -46.70 25.03
N PHE A 489 14.65 -47.53 24.07
CA PHE A 489 14.09 -47.03 22.82
C PHE A 489 12.78 -46.26 23.05
N LYS A 490 11.86 -46.82 23.85
CA LYS A 490 10.58 -46.16 24.16
C LYS A 490 10.80 -44.81 24.83
N ASP A 491 11.74 -44.75 25.77
CA ASP A 491 12.10 -43.52 26.49
C ASP A 491 12.68 -42.48 25.53
N LYS A 492 13.64 -42.87 24.65
CA LYS A 492 14.21 -41.96 23.62
C LYS A 492 13.13 -41.38 22.71
N ILE A 493 12.21 -42.21 22.21
CA ILE A 493 11.12 -41.75 21.34
C ILE A 493 10.13 -40.87 22.11
N SER A 494 9.79 -41.23 23.35
CA SER A 494 8.90 -40.42 24.20
C SER A 494 9.50 -39.04 24.47
N SER A 495 10.79 -38.97 24.84
CA SER A 495 11.52 -37.72 25.03
C SER A 495 11.51 -36.83 23.77
N GLU A 496 11.74 -37.42 22.60
CA GLU A 496 11.73 -36.66 21.34
C GLU A 496 10.31 -36.14 21.00
N LEU A 497 9.28 -36.97 21.23
CA LEU A 497 7.88 -36.58 21.06
C LEU A 497 7.47 -35.44 22.00
N GLU A 498 7.95 -35.43 23.24
CA GLU A 498 7.72 -34.33 24.19
C GLU A 498 8.28 -33.00 23.67
N VAL A 499 9.50 -33.01 23.11
CA VAL A 499 10.10 -31.81 22.50
C VAL A 499 9.27 -31.35 21.30
N HIS A 500 8.92 -32.26 20.39
CA HIS A 500 8.11 -31.93 19.21
C HIS A 500 6.73 -31.38 19.59
N ASN A 501 6.06 -31.99 20.57
CA ASN A 501 4.76 -31.53 21.04
C ASN A 501 4.83 -30.17 21.74
N CYS A 502 5.94 -29.86 22.43
CA CYS A 502 6.20 -28.54 22.97
C CYS A 502 6.37 -27.50 21.84
N LEU A 503 7.21 -27.81 20.84
CA LEU A 503 7.48 -26.93 19.70
C LEU A 503 6.25 -26.63 18.85
N LYS A 504 5.42 -27.63 18.56
CA LYS A 504 4.17 -27.45 17.81
C LYS A 504 3.24 -26.41 18.41
N LYS A 505 3.19 -26.30 19.76
CA LYS A 505 2.35 -25.31 20.45
C LYS A 505 2.83 -23.87 20.23
N LEU A 506 4.08 -23.67 19.83
CA LEU A 506 4.69 -22.34 19.64
C LEU A 506 4.66 -21.86 18.18
N LYS A 507 4.18 -22.68 17.24
CA LYS A 507 4.14 -22.36 15.80
C LYS A 507 3.51 -20.99 15.50
N ASN A 508 2.34 -20.73 16.05
CA ASN A 508 1.62 -19.49 15.78
C ASN A 508 2.37 -18.28 16.35
N ASN A 509 2.97 -18.42 17.54
CA ASN A 509 3.76 -17.38 18.18
C ASN A 509 5.01 -17.04 17.36
N SER A 510 5.72 -18.05 16.86
CA SER A 510 6.94 -17.84 16.09
C SER A 510 6.65 -17.24 14.71
N GLU A 511 5.60 -17.70 14.02
CA GLU A 511 5.12 -17.05 12.79
C GLU A 511 4.71 -15.59 13.00
N ALA A 512 4.05 -15.28 14.11
CA ALA A 512 3.65 -13.92 14.44
C ALA A 512 4.88 -13.01 14.64
N VAL A 513 5.92 -13.51 15.31
CA VAL A 513 7.18 -12.78 15.50
C VAL A 513 7.94 -12.58 14.19
N ILE A 514 7.98 -13.58 13.29
CA ILE A 514 8.60 -13.39 11.96
C ILE A 514 7.91 -12.28 11.18
N ARG A 515 6.57 -12.21 11.22
CA ARG A 515 5.81 -11.13 10.57
C ARG A 515 6.11 -9.73 11.16
N MET A 516 6.62 -9.64 12.38
CA MET A 516 7.02 -8.37 12.99
C MET A 516 8.37 -7.86 12.51
N VAL A 517 9.27 -8.72 12.01
CA VAL A 517 10.64 -8.31 11.67
C VAL A 517 10.67 -7.19 10.61
N PRO A 518 9.90 -7.25 9.51
CA PRO A 518 9.83 -6.14 8.56
C PRO A 518 9.31 -4.83 9.19
N LEU A 519 8.40 -4.92 10.17
CA LEU A 519 7.90 -3.76 10.90
C LEU A 519 8.98 -3.17 11.81
N ILE A 520 9.75 -3.99 12.52
CA ILE A 520 10.90 -3.54 13.32
C ILE A 520 11.87 -2.76 12.42
N GLN A 521 12.23 -3.31 11.27
CA GLN A 521 13.09 -2.63 10.30
C GLN A 521 12.48 -1.32 9.78
N ALA A 522 11.17 -1.28 9.55
CA ALA A 522 10.49 -0.05 9.15
C ALA A 522 10.56 1.02 10.25
N PHE A 523 10.42 0.65 11.52
CA PHE A 523 10.60 1.57 12.65
C PHE A 523 12.04 2.09 12.74
N MET A 524 13.03 1.22 12.52
CA MET A 524 14.45 1.61 12.53
C MET A 524 14.81 2.58 11.39
N ARG A 525 14.13 2.48 10.23
CA ARG A 525 14.39 3.32 9.05
C ARG A 525 13.47 4.53 8.93
N ALA A 526 12.54 4.73 9.87
CA ALA A 526 11.56 5.80 9.79
C ALA A 526 12.25 7.18 9.90
N ASP A 527 12.26 7.94 8.79
CA ASP A 527 12.67 9.34 8.83
C ASP A 527 11.49 10.23 9.27
N LEU A 528 11.55 10.67 10.52
CA LEU A 528 10.54 11.55 11.12
C LEU A 528 10.99 13.01 11.24
N GLN A 529 12.06 13.42 10.57
CA GLN A 529 12.53 14.82 10.60
C GLN A 529 11.44 15.79 10.15
N ASN A 530 10.70 15.44 9.09
CA ASN A 530 9.60 16.25 8.59
C ASN A 530 8.53 16.47 9.68
N VAL A 531 8.05 15.40 10.32
CA VAL A 531 7.03 15.50 11.38
C VAL A 531 7.54 16.35 12.55
N GLN A 532 8.80 16.20 12.93
CA GLN A 532 9.42 16.97 14.02
C GLN A 532 9.50 18.48 13.72
N GLN A 533 9.80 18.86 12.49
CA GLN A 533 9.86 20.28 12.09
C GLN A 533 8.47 20.90 11.91
N ILE A 534 7.50 20.10 11.48
CA ILE A 534 6.16 20.57 11.14
C ILE A 534 5.25 20.71 12.36
N ALA A 535 5.36 19.82 13.36
CA ALA A 535 4.48 19.88 14.53
C ALA A 535 4.53 21.26 15.26
N PRO A 536 5.69 21.90 15.47
CA PRO A 536 5.76 23.27 15.98
C PRO A 536 5.09 24.32 15.07
N LEU A 537 5.19 24.17 13.74
CA LEU A 537 4.55 25.08 12.77
C LEU A 537 3.02 25.00 12.87
N VAL A 538 2.46 23.79 12.94
CA VAL A 538 1.02 23.60 13.14
C VAL A 538 0.57 24.16 14.48
N SER A 539 1.37 23.99 15.54
CA SER A 539 1.09 24.58 16.85
C SER A 539 1.06 26.11 16.80
N LYS A 540 2.02 26.73 16.11
CA LYS A 540 2.05 28.18 15.88
C LYS A 540 0.84 28.64 15.06
N PHE A 541 0.48 27.92 14.00
CA PHE A 541 -0.73 28.17 13.21
C PHE A 541 -2.02 28.06 14.04
N SER A 542 -2.12 27.05 14.91
CA SER A 542 -3.24 26.89 15.86
C SER A 542 -3.34 28.10 16.82
N HIS A 543 -2.20 28.60 17.31
CA HIS A 543 -2.16 29.82 18.11
C HIS A 543 -2.61 31.06 17.31
N GLU A 544 -2.15 31.24 16.08
CA GLU A 544 -2.62 32.36 15.24
C GLU A 544 -4.11 32.23 14.90
N LEU A 545 -4.64 31.02 14.72
CA LEU A 545 -6.07 30.79 14.53
C LEU A 545 -6.89 31.32 15.72
N SER A 546 -6.43 31.07 16.95
CA SER A 546 -7.06 31.63 18.16
C SER A 546 -7.01 33.17 18.17
N THR A 547 -5.93 33.75 17.62
CA THR A 547 -5.79 35.21 17.49
C THR A 547 -6.77 35.75 16.46
N VAL A 548 -6.98 35.08 15.34
CA VAL A 548 -7.96 35.49 14.29
C VAL A 548 -9.39 35.52 14.82
N LYS A 549 -9.76 34.63 15.75
CA LYS A 549 -11.09 34.65 16.40
C LYS A 549 -11.35 35.94 17.20
N THR A 550 -10.30 36.67 17.59
CA THR A 550 -10.41 37.96 18.32
C THR A 550 -10.58 39.17 17.40
N ILE A 551 -10.60 39.00 16.07
CA ILE A 551 -10.73 40.11 15.12
C ILE A 551 -11.93 41.02 15.43
N PRO A 552 -13.18 40.51 15.63
CA PRO A 552 -14.32 41.38 15.92
C PRO A 552 -14.11 42.26 17.15
N GLU A 553 -13.54 41.71 18.22
CA GLU A 553 -13.23 42.42 19.46
C GLU A 553 -12.18 43.51 19.22
N LYS A 554 -11.02 43.17 18.64
CA LYS A 554 -9.95 44.14 18.34
C LYS A 554 -10.40 45.24 17.38
N MET A 555 -11.29 44.92 16.45
CA MET A 555 -11.88 45.91 15.54
C MET A 555 -12.74 46.94 16.30
N ARG A 556 -13.50 46.51 17.32
CA ARG A 556 -14.28 47.42 18.18
C ARG A 556 -13.40 48.30 19.04
N GLU A 557 -12.30 47.76 19.58
CA GLU A 557 -11.36 48.53 20.42
C GLU A 557 -10.76 49.76 19.72
N VAL A 558 -10.51 49.66 18.40
CA VAL A 558 -9.92 50.76 17.61
C VAL A 558 -10.95 51.56 16.81
N ALA A 559 -12.24 51.26 16.97
CA ALA A 559 -13.30 51.90 16.21
C ALA A 559 -13.44 53.38 16.61
N SER A 560 -13.35 54.26 15.63
CA SER A 560 -13.61 55.69 15.83
C SER A 560 -15.13 55.96 15.89
N PRO A 561 -15.59 57.11 16.42
CA PRO A 561 -17.00 57.49 16.32
C PRO A 561 -17.53 57.53 14.88
N VAL A 562 -16.68 57.90 13.91
CA VAL A 562 -17.00 57.88 12.47
C VAL A 562 -17.18 56.44 11.98
N THR A 563 -16.31 55.52 12.41
CA THR A 563 -16.44 54.07 12.13
C THR A 563 -17.79 53.54 12.59
N LEU A 564 -18.19 53.82 13.84
CA LEU A 564 -19.43 53.29 14.41
C LEU A 564 -20.65 53.78 13.62
N ARG A 565 -20.73 55.09 13.33
CA ARG A 565 -21.80 55.65 12.49
C ARG A 565 -21.80 55.05 11.09
N MET A 566 -20.64 54.91 10.47
CA MET A 566 -20.48 54.31 9.14
C MET A 566 -21.00 52.87 9.13
N ASN A 567 -20.73 52.10 10.18
CA ASN A 567 -21.18 50.72 10.30
C ASN A 567 -22.69 50.61 10.57
N GLU A 568 -23.25 51.44 11.45
CA GLU A 568 -24.70 51.51 11.74
C GLU A 568 -25.53 51.80 10.47
N MET A 569 -24.98 52.63 9.59
CA MET A 569 -25.64 53.04 8.35
C MET A 569 -25.28 52.15 7.15
N SER A 570 -24.42 51.14 7.31
CA SER A 570 -23.86 50.34 6.21
C SER A 570 -24.92 49.68 5.32
N GLN A 571 -26.09 49.34 5.87
CA GLN A 571 -27.24 48.81 5.12
C GLN A 571 -27.76 49.74 4.01
N MET A 572 -27.53 51.05 4.10
CA MET A 572 -27.85 52.00 3.03
C MET A 572 -27.03 51.75 1.75
N LEU A 573 -25.92 51.02 1.88
CA LEU A 573 -25.02 50.66 0.78
C LEU A 573 -25.42 49.37 0.07
N ASN A 574 -26.47 48.65 0.50
CA ASN A 574 -26.93 47.43 -0.18
C ASN A 574 -27.33 47.67 -1.64
N GLN A 575 -27.62 48.91 -2.01
CA GLN A 575 -27.90 49.28 -3.39
C GLN A 575 -26.64 49.51 -4.24
N THR A 576 -25.43 49.39 -3.66
CA THR A 576 -24.16 49.80 -4.27
C THR A 576 -23.25 48.65 -4.68
N ASP A 577 -23.68 47.39 -4.55
CA ASP A 577 -22.90 46.22 -4.97
C ASP A 577 -22.46 46.30 -6.45
N GLU A 578 -23.31 46.92 -7.27
CA GLU A 578 -23.10 47.20 -8.70
C GLU A 578 -21.96 48.21 -8.99
N ILE A 579 -21.51 48.98 -7.99
CA ILE A 579 -20.36 49.88 -8.13
C ILE A 579 -19.08 49.08 -8.44
N GLY A 580 -18.92 47.90 -7.82
CA GLY A 580 -17.79 47.01 -8.10
C GLY A 580 -17.79 46.49 -9.53
N ILE A 581 -18.98 46.18 -10.07
CA ILE A 581 -19.13 45.77 -11.48
C ILE A 581 -18.78 46.94 -12.40
N SER A 582 -19.25 48.14 -12.09
CA SER A 582 -18.93 49.35 -12.86
C SER A 582 -17.41 49.59 -12.92
N GLN A 583 -16.70 49.40 -11.80
CA GLN A 583 -15.24 49.50 -11.74
C GLN A 583 -14.54 48.40 -12.55
N SER A 584 -15.00 47.15 -12.47
CA SER A 584 -14.46 46.03 -13.25
C SER A 584 -14.64 46.25 -14.76
N VAL A 585 -15.77 46.82 -15.18
CA VAL A 585 -16.00 47.19 -16.59
C VAL A 585 -15.05 48.30 -17.03
N VAL A 586 -14.88 49.36 -16.22
CA VAL A 586 -13.90 50.42 -16.53
C VAL A 586 -12.50 49.82 -16.63
N GLN A 587 -12.12 48.92 -15.73
CA GLN A 587 -10.85 48.21 -15.80
C GLN A 587 -10.71 47.39 -17.08
N SER A 588 -11.76 46.71 -17.51
CA SER A 588 -11.76 45.97 -18.77
C SER A 588 -11.55 46.88 -19.98
N VAL A 589 -12.21 48.04 -20.03
CA VAL A 589 -12.04 49.05 -21.11
C VAL A 589 -10.61 49.59 -21.16
N TYR A 590 -9.99 49.80 -20.00
CA TYR A 590 -8.62 50.28 -19.92
C TYR A 590 -7.62 49.20 -20.31
N SER A 591 -7.80 48.00 -19.79
CA SER A 591 -6.97 46.85 -20.13
C SER A 591 -7.12 46.47 -21.60
N LEU A 592 -8.26 46.74 -22.24
CA LEU A 592 -8.45 46.64 -23.69
C LEU A 592 -7.47 47.57 -24.43
N VAL A 593 -7.33 48.83 -24.01
CA VAL A 593 -6.35 49.76 -24.60
C VAL A 593 -4.92 49.29 -24.37
N ASP A 594 -4.63 48.70 -23.21
CA ASP A 594 -3.31 48.11 -22.90
C ASP A 594 -2.96 46.90 -23.79
N LEU A 595 -3.91 46.35 -24.56
CA LEU A 595 -3.66 45.29 -25.54
C LEU A 595 -3.10 45.82 -26.87
N GLU A 596 -3.14 47.12 -27.15
CA GLU A 596 -2.69 47.67 -28.45
C GLU A 596 -1.24 47.31 -28.83
N PRO A 597 -0.24 47.40 -27.92
CA PRO A 597 1.12 47.02 -28.26
C PRO A 597 1.23 45.55 -28.68
N LEU A 598 0.37 44.69 -28.12
CA LEU A 598 0.35 43.25 -28.40
C LEU A 598 -0.34 42.97 -29.75
N ILE A 599 -1.41 43.69 -30.08
CA ILE A 599 -2.10 43.54 -31.37
C ILE A 599 -1.26 43.98 -32.56
N SER A 600 -0.37 44.95 -32.35
CA SER A 600 0.59 45.36 -33.39
C SER A 600 1.48 44.20 -33.86
N GLN A 601 1.65 43.15 -33.05
CA GLN A 601 2.41 41.94 -33.40
C GLN A 601 1.61 40.94 -34.24
N VAL A 602 0.28 41.06 -34.24
CA VAL A 602 -0.67 40.10 -34.86
C VAL A 602 -1.46 40.74 -36.00
N LYS A 603 -1.01 41.89 -36.48
CA LYS A 603 -1.74 42.76 -37.41
C LYS A 603 -1.94 42.07 -38.77
N GLY A 604 -3.19 42.05 -39.26
CA GLY A 604 -3.55 41.55 -40.60
C GLY A 604 -4.48 40.34 -40.62
N HIS A 605 -4.85 39.76 -39.47
CA HIS A 605 -5.86 38.69 -39.42
C HIS A 605 -7.28 39.28 -39.36
N GLU A 606 -8.18 38.82 -40.23
CA GLU A 606 -9.57 39.31 -40.32
C GLU A 606 -10.31 39.18 -38.97
N ASP A 607 -10.09 38.06 -38.26
CA ASP A 607 -10.69 37.79 -36.94
C ASP A 607 -10.24 38.77 -35.83
N ILE A 608 -9.18 39.56 -36.04
CA ILE A 608 -8.65 40.53 -35.06
C ILE A 608 -9.22 41.95 -35.31
N SER A 609 -9.86 42.18 -36.46
CA SER A 609 -10.38 43.51 -36.84
C SER A 609 -11.44 44.05 -35.86
N SER A 610 -12.26 43.17 -35.27
CA SER A 610 -13.23 43.54 -34.23
C SER A 610 -12.54 44.06 -32.97
N LEU A 611 -11.41 43.45 -32.57
CA LEU A 611 -10.59 43.87 -31.44
C LEU A 611 -9.90 45.22 -31.69
N GLU A 612 -9.34 45.42 -32.90
CA GLU A 612 -8.76 46.71 -33.31
C GLU A 612 -9.81 47.84 -33.29
N THR A 613 -11.02 47.53 -33.74
CA THR A 613 -12.15 48.46 -33.73
C THR A 613 -12.54 48.84 -32.31
N ALA A 614 -12.70 47.85 -31.43
CA ALA A 614 -13.05 48.07 -30.03
C ALA A 614 -11.97 48.85 -29.26
N ILE A 615 -10.69 48.61 -29.54
CA ILE A 615 -9.58 49.39 -28.96
C ILE A 615 -9.61 50.84 -29.42
N SER A 616 -9.83 51.05 -30.72
CA SER A 616 -9.93 52.39 -31.29
C SER A 616 -11.09 53.17 -30.66
N GLN A 617 -12.22 52.50 -30.44
CA GLN A 617 -13.38 53.07 -29.75
C GLN A 617 -13.16 53.28 -28.26
N ALA A 618 -12.51 52.35 -27.56
CA ALA A 618 -12.14 52.51 -26.15
C ALA A 618 -11.21 53.71 -25.95
N LYS A 619 -10.23 53.91 -26.85
CA LYS A 619 -9.39 55.11 -26.87
C LYS A 619 -10.18 56.38 -27.13
N ALA A 620 -11.11 56.36 -28.09
CA ALA A 620 -11.98 57.49 -28.38
C ALA A 620 -12.90 57.82 -27.18
N TYR A 621 -13.42 56.80 -26.49
CA TYR A 621 -14.18 56.96 -25.25
C TYR A 621 -13.30 57.59 -24.15
N ILE A 622 -12.15 56.99 -23.84
CA ILE A 622 -11.23 57.47 -22.79
C ILE A 622 -10.78 58.91 -23.05
N SER A 623 -10.46 59.26 -24.30
CA SER A 623 -10.01 60.63 -24.64
C SER A 623 -11.11 61.69 -24.47
N ARG A 624 -12.39 61.30 -24.46
CA ARG A 624 -13.54 62.18 -24.21
C ARG A 624 -13.90 62.31 -22.73
N ILE A 625 -13.30 61.54 -21.84
CA ILE A 625 -13.59 61.62 -20.40
C ILE A 625 -13.08 62.96 -19.85
N ASP A 626 -13.98 63.95 -19.81
CA ASP A 626 -13.74 65.25 -19.17
C ASP A 626 -14.51 65.34 -17.84
N VAL A 627 -13.83 64.93 -16.76
CA VAL A 627 -14.42 64.90 -15.40
C VAL A 627 -13.65 65.75 -14.40
N TRP A 628 -12.66 66.54 -14.83
CA TRP A 628 -11.82 67.31 -13.90
C TRP A 628 -12.60 68.43 -13.18
N ARG A 629 -13.71 68.91 -13.77
CA ARG A 629 -14.64 69.87 -13.16
C ARG A 629 -15.75 69.23 -12.33
N ALA A 630 -15.82 67.89 -12.27
CA ALA A 630 -16.86 67.22 -11.51
C ALA A 630 -16.80 67.64 -10.04
N LYS A 631 -17.96 68.02 -9.49
CA LYS A 631 -18.14 68.43 -8.08
C LYS A 631 -18.88 67.38 -7.25
N SER A 632 -19.14 66.21 -7.84
CA SER A 632 -19.83 65.08 -7.22
C SER A 632 -19.39 63.76 -7.86
N LEU A 633 -19.47 62.65 -7.13
CA LEU A 633 -19.22 61.31 -7.65
C LEU A 633 -20.19 60.98 -8.80
N LYS A 634 -21.45 61.42 -8.70
CA LYS A 634 -22.43 61.32 -9.79
C LYS A 634 -21.95 62.03 -11.07
N GLY A 635 -21.41 63.24 -10.94
CA GLY A 635 -20.84 63.96 -12.08
C GLY A 635 -19.58 63.29 -12.63
N TYR A 636 -18.72 62.78 -11.75
CA TYR A 636 -17.46 62.14 -12.11
C TYR A 636 -17.66 60.81 -12.85
N THR A 637 -18.73 60.09 -12.54
CA THR A 637 -19.05 58.79 -13.14
C THR A 637 -20.06 58.90 -14.29
N ASN A 638 -20.54 60.10 -14.62
CA ASN A 638 -21.50 60.30 -15.72
C ASN A 638 -21.05 59.73 -17.08
N PRO A 639 -19.74 59.73 -17.45
CA PRO A 639 -19.29 59.08 -18.68
C PRO A 639 -19.65 57.60 -18.79
N LEU A 640 -19.78 56.88 -17.66
CA LEU A 640 -20.08 55.45 -17.65
C LEU A 640 -21.40 55.10 -18.34
N LYS A 641 -22.36 56.03 -18.38
CA LYS A 641 -23.66 55.81 -19.04
C LYS A 641 -23.54 55.52 -20.53
N ASN A 642 -22.53 56.05 -21.20
CA ASN A 642 -22.41 55.92 -22.64
C ASN A 642 -21.48 54.78 -23.05
N LEU A 643 -20.87 54.09 -22.08
CA LEU A 643 -19.78 53.14 -22.32
C LEU A 643 -20.22 51.99 -23.25
N THR A 644 -21.40 51.41 -23.03
CA THR A 644 -21.97 50.33 -23.86
C THR A 644 -22.46 50.78 -25.23
N ALA A 645 -22.78 52.06 -25.40
CA ALA A 645 -23.19 52.62 -26.69
C ALA A 645 -21.98 52.96 -27.57
N GLU A 646 -20.81 53.16 -26.96
CA GLU A 646 -19.60 53.61 -27.64
C GLU A 646 -18.61 52.48 -27.93
N ILE A 647 -18.61 51.41 -27.12
CA ILE A 647 -17.71 50.26 -27.27
C ILE A 647 -18.56 49.01 -27.55
N PRO A 648 -18.39 48.36 -28.71
CA PRO A 648 -19.13 47.17 -29.09
C PRO A 648 -18.69 45.97 -28.26
N ASP A 649 -19.59 45.00 -28.13
CA ASP A 649 -19.22 43.69 -27.61
C ASP A 649 -18.24 43.01 -28.57
N ILE A 650 -17.30 42.25 -28.01
CA ILE A 650 -16.35 41.46 -28.78
C ILE A 650 -16.64 39.99 -28.53
N ASP A 651 -16.86 39.24 -29.61
CA ASP A 651 -16.80 37.78 -29.53
C ASP A 651 -15.32 37.37 -29.42
N ILE A 652 -14.95 36.92 -28.22
CA ILE A 652 -13.61 36.47 -27.88
C ILE A 652 -13.26 35.12 -28.53
N ILE A 653 -14.25 34.30 -28.88
CA ILE A 653 -14.03 32.92 -29.33
C ILE A 653 -13.24 32.87 -30.65
N PRO A 654 -13.60 33.63 -31.71
CA PRO A 654 -12.79 33.72 -32.93
C PRO A 654 -11.37 34.21 -32.67
N ILE A 655 -11.21 35.18 -31.76
CA ILE A 655 -9.92 35.79 -31.42
C ILE A 655 -9.02 34.78 -30.70
N GLU A 656 -9.51 34.11 -29.65
CA GLU A 656 -8.76 33.08 -28.94
C GLU A 656 -8.35 31.94 -29.88
N LYS A 657 -9.23 31.54 -30.80
CA LYS A 657 -8.93 30.51 -31.79
C LYS A 657 -7.82 30.95 -32.74
N ALA A 658 -7.89 32.17 -33.27
CA ALA A 658 -6.86 32.74 -34.13
C ALA A 658 -5.52 32.85 -33.39
N LEU A 659 -5.53 33.32 -32.14
CA LEU A 659 -4.33 33.47 -31.31
C LEU A 659 -3.70 32.14 -30.93
N ARG A 660 -4.49 31.14 -30.51
CA ARG A 660 -3.99 29.79 -30.24
C ARG A 660 -3.38 29.16 -31.49
N ALA A 661 -3.92 29.44 -32.68
CA ALA A 661 -3.34 28.96 -33.93
C ALA A 661 -1.98 29.59 -34.25
N MET A 662 -1.76 30.83 -33.80
CA MET A 662 -0.51 31.57 -34.02
C MET A 662 0.55 31.26 -32.95
N ASP A 663 0.16 31.29 -31.67
CA ASP A 663 1.01 30.96 -30.52
C ASP A 663 0.16 30.45 -29.35
N PRO A 664 0.09 29.12 -29.14
CA PRO A 664 -0.65 28.52 -28.03
C PRO A 664 -0.14 28.93 -26.65
N ALA A 665 1.12 29.36 -26.54
CA ALA A 665 1.76 29.72 -25.28
C ALA A 665 1.77 31.24 -25.06
N SER A 666 1.05 32.00 -25.88
CA SER A 666 1.09 33.45 -25.81
C SER A 666 0.54 33.95 -24.46
N PRO A 667 1.27 34.82 -23.73
CA PRO A 667 0.73 35.52 -22.57
C PRO A 667 -0.47 36.43 -22.93
N PHE A 668 -0.71 36.65 -24.24
CA PHE A 668 -1.88 37.34 -24.74
C PHE A 668 -3.17 36.57 -24.48
N LEU A 669 -3.15 35.24 -24.52
CA LEU A 669 -4.32 34.40 -24.24
C LEU A 669 -4.79 34.54 -22.79
N GLU A 670 -3.86 34.59 -21.84
CA GLU A 670 -4.20 34.77 -20.42
C GLU A 670 -4.80 36.16 -20.15
N LYS A 671 -4.22 37.21 -20.75
CA LYS A 671 -4.74 38.58 -20.62
C LYS A 671 -6.12 38.74 -21.23
N ILE A 672 -6.37 38.13 -22.38
CA ILE A 672 -7.68 38.16 -23.04
C ILE A 672 -8.70 37.36 -22.23
N ALA A 673 -8.38 36.15 -21.75
CA ALA A 673 -9.30 35.36 -20.95
C ALA A 673 -9.77 36.06 -19.65
N ALA A 674 -8.97 36.98 -19.11
CA ALA A 674 -9.30 37.73 -17.89
C ALA A 674 -10.22 38.95 -18.11
N LEU A 675 -10.50 39.34 -19.36
CA LEU A 675 -11.25 40.56 -19.67
C LEU A 675 -12.73 40.27 -19.95
N ASP A 676 -13.58 41.22 -19.54
CA ASP A 676 -15.00 41.18 -19.87
C ASP A 676 -15.26 41.90 -21.21
N PHE A 677 -15.55 41.13 -22.25
CA PHE A 677 -15.77 41.62 -23.61
C PHE A 677 -17.23 41.82 -24.00
N ILE A 678 -18.17 41.40 -23.15
CA ILE A 678 -19.61 41.55 -23.41
C ILE A 678 -20.11 42.67 -22.49
N LEU A 679 -19.77 43.91 -22.83
CA LEU A 679 -20.10 45.09 -22.04
C LEU A 679 -21.61 45.36 -21.99
N SER A 680 -22.33 44.99 -23.04
CA SER A 680 -23.78 45.15 -23.14
C SER A 680 -24.54 44.45 -22.01
N LYS A 681 -24.02 43.34 -21.47
CA LYS A 681 -24.64 42.62 -20.33
C LYS A 681 -24.70 43.47 -19.07
N HIS A 682 -23.84 44.49 -18.96
CA HIS A 682 -23.78 45.44 -17.85
C HIS A 682 -24.46 46.78 -18.17
N ASN A 683 -25.13 46.92 -19.33
CA ASN A 683 -25.70 48.19 -19.76
C ASN A 683 -26.60 48.84 -18.71
N THR A 684 -27.52 48.07 -18.12
CA THR A 684 -28.39 48.57 -17.05
C THR A 684 -27.57 49.09 -15.86
N ILE A 685 -26.59 48.32 -15.39
CA ILE A 685 -25.71 48.71 -14.27
C ILE A 685 -24.98 50.02 -14.58
N LEU A 686 -24.42 50.15 -15.78
CA LEU A 686 -23.67 51.33 -16.20
C LEU A 686 -24.54 52.58 -16.36
N GLN A 687 -25.79 52.43 -16.82
CA GLN A 687 -26.77 53.53 -16.85
C GLN A 687 -27.07 54.08 -15.45
N TRP A 688 -27.17 53.18 -14.47
CA TRP A 688 -27.47 53.54 -13.08
C TRP A 688 -26.23 53.90 -12.26
N ALA A 689 -25.02 53.58 -12.73
CA ALA A 689 -23.78 53.81 -11.99
C ALA A 689 -23.68 55.24 -11.41
N PRO A 690 -23.92 56.34 -12.17
CA PRO A 690 -23.84 57.68 -11.60
C PRO A 690 -24.78 57.95 -10.43
N PHE A 691 -25.98 57.35 -10.47
CA PHE A 691 -26.92 57.44 -9.36
C PHE A 691 -26.37 56.68 -8.14
N LYS A 692 -25.87 55.46 -8.31
CA LYS A 692 -25.29 54.65 -7.22
C LYS A 692 -24.06 55.30 -6.58
N PHE A 693 -23.17 55.85 -7.39
CA PHE A 693 -22.03 56.65 -6.93
C PHE A 693 -22.50 57.92 -6.19
N GLY A 694 -23.62 58.51 -6.59
CA GLY A 694 -24.27 59.60 -5.85
C GLY A 694 -24.79 59.18 -4.47
N VAL A 695 -25.42 58.00 -4.36
CA VAL A 695 -25.85 57.42 -3.08
C VAL A 695 -24.65 57.21 -2.14
N LEU A 696 -23.54 56.70 -2.66
CA LEU A 696 -22.30 56.56 -1.89
C LEU A 696 -21.76 57.91 -1.42
N GLN A 697 -21.77 58.94 -2.28
CA GLN A 697 -21.36 60.29 -1.86
C GLN A 697 -22.24 60.80 -0.71
N GLU A 698 -23.56 60.68 -0.84
CA GLU A 698 -24.49 61.15 0.20
C GLU A 698 -24.29 60.41 1.52
N PHE A 699 -24.10 59.09 1.46
CA PHE A 699 -23.73 58.30 2.62
C PHE A 699 -22.45 58.84 3.31
N LEU A 700 -21.38 59.09 2.54
CA LEU A 700 -20.11 59.60 3.08
C LEU A 700 -20.27 61.01 3.67
N GLU A 701 -21.07 61.87 3.03
CA GLU A 701 -21.38 63.22 3.52
C GLU A 701 -22.14 63.18 4.85
N ILE A 702 -23.10 62.26 5.03
CA ILE A 702 -23.84 62.10 6.29
C ILE A 702 -22.91 61.57 7.38
N VAL A 703 -22.12 60.54 7.08
CA VAL A 703 -21.16 59.95 8.04
C VAL A 703 -20.16 60.99 8.56
N LEU A 704 -19.66 61.86 7.66
CA LEU A 704 -18.74 62.95 7.97
C LEU A 704 -19.41 64.23 8.52
N LEU A 705 -20.73 64.23 8.77
CA LEU A 705 -21.51 65.38 9.26
C LEU A 705 -21.43 66.63 8.35
N LEU A 706 -21.23 66.42 7.05
CA LEU A 706 -21.25 67.48 6.05
C LEU A 706 -22.68 67.88 5.67
N LYS A 707 -23.65 66.99 5.95
CA LYS A 707 -25.09 67.26 5.96
C LYS A 707 -25.61 67.04 7.38
N ARG A 708 -25.89 68.12 8.13
CA ARG A 708 -26.49 68.03 9.48
C ARG A 708 -28.00 67.79 9.44
N ASP A 709 -28.67 68.27 8.41
CA ASP A 709 -30.15 68.36 8.36
C ASP A 709 -30.86 67.07 7.90
N ALA A 710 -30.19 65.91 7.93
CA ALA A 710 -30.78 64.63 7.49
C ALA A 710 -31.12 63.65 8.63
N PHE A 711 -30.87 64.05 9.89
CA PHE A 711 -31.13 63.20 11.07
C PHE A 711 -32.09 63.82 12.10
N GLU A 712 -32.55 65.05 11.87
CA GLU A 712 -33.76 65.61 12.49
C GLU A 712 -34.97 65.26 11.63
#